data_AF-A0A2J7ZW19-F1
#
_entry.id   AF-A0A2J7ZW19-F1
#
_cell.length_a   1.000
_cell.length_b   1.000
_cell.length_c   1.000
_cell.angle_alpha   90.00
_cell.angle_beta   90.00
_cell.angle_gamma   90.00
#
_symmetry.space_group_name_H-M   'P 1'
#
loop_
_entity.id
_entity.type
_entity.pdbx_description
1 polymer ?
#
loop_
_entity_poly.entity_id
_entity_poly.type
_entity_poly.pdbx_seq_one_letter_code
_entity_poly.pdbx_strand_id
1 'polypeptide(L)'
;MLLLALALRVSAATPEYEFSRALDLSYRFYEAQMSGAVPSWSRASRSAGGWRSASHMRDGIMSPGADISGGWYDGGDHLKVHLTTGVAASLLSYGALTWEAAYRAAGQWDIAVRNVDWVASYFLRCHFQADQFVAQVGDADTDHSKYWGRPEDQPEDGQMGEVGWRPVHVIANPGRGADVVAQAVATMVGAALMLKRDGAYKDAAKASTLLQHAQELFRLAQYLNGTWTVPIGTNVYVSHTYADDMAWAAAWLCRSEADSGGEPGALCAAAPRFWDAITSGASDVTYNSMHVPAALLLRDMGAGGAAYVKKYKKMIDGVLAKWIDDAVPCSGSDGSSPVCYTPNGLAWRCEPGQSGRAANIAFAALVASNPSDGGGSDSIKAMRLKRQCWAKGQIGYLLGYNSQKQSFVVGFRPSEDVRSPTRPGHRSSSCSRDADVTCDWADASRDADSPSVLAGALVSGPGRDDSYSGVSRHNYNRNAVSIQYNAGFTGALAGAGCSWASYCSGGCSINDDDGACDAADPACQTCGTHPSVTNRTACRSCVGKLMTMDPDLDRNKCVMCLTSSGNTHPGVQGVCMDECVPGLASQAKLNDEAGCWGICANPSFVSRNTSQARHCARCLVQALDHGYCSSCFMAAGTHRAPADYTDALSVCLDCVISGSPDVYACLDCAKLPTPEKRRACSTCLNEGGTQVSMCLSGHVELPDPEE
;
A
#
# COMPACT_ATOMS: atom_id res chain seq x y z
N MET A 1 34.05 -50.83 21.20
CA MET A 1 33.15 -49.74 21.65
C MET A 1 33.60 -48.46 20.96
N LEU A 2 32.92 -48.04 19.89
CA LEU A 2 33.07 -46.72 19.28
C LEU A 2 31.66 -46.10 19.26
N LEU A 3 31.47 -45.03 20.03
CA LEU A 3 30.23 -44.25 20.06
C LEU A 3 30.38 -43.07 19.09
N LEU A 4 29.60 -43.08 18.01
CA LEU A 4 29.42 -41.97 17.07
C LEU A 4 28.49 -40.94 17.74
N ALA A 5 28.98 -39.73 18.00
CA ALA A 5 28.14 -38.59 18.38
C ALA A 5 27.61 -37.91 17.11
N LEU A 6 26.32 -38.08 16.84
CA LEU A 6 25.61 -37.38 15.75
C LEU A 6 25.25 -35.97 16.25
N ALA A 7 25.96 -34.95 15.78
CA ALA A 7 25.59 -33.56 16.02
C ALA A 7 24.38 -33.20 15.15
N LEU A 8 23.18 -33.18 15.74
CA LEU A 8 22.01 -32.55 15.12
C LEU A 8 22.27 -31.05 15.02
N ARG A 9 22.49 -30.56 13.79
CA ARG A 9 22.32 -29.14 13.48
C ARG A 9 20.83 -28.84 13.50
N VAL A 10 20.36 -28.23 14.58
CA VAL A 10 19.07 -27.54 14.59
C VAL A 10 19.23 -26.32 13.68
N SER A 11 18.69 -26.38 12.47
CA SER A 11 18.41 -25.17 11.70
C SER A 11 17.36 -24.38 12.46
N ALA A 12 17.69 -23.16 12.89
CA ALA A 12 16.67 -22.23 13.34
C ALA A 12 15.76 -21.91 12.14
N ALA A 13 14.54 -22.44 12.15
CA ALA A 13 13.52 -22.03 11.20
C ALA A 13 13.26 -20.53 11.41
N THR A 14 13.29 -19.74 10.33
CA THR A 14 12.69 -18.40 10.34
C THR A 14 11.25 -18.53 10.80
N PRO A 15 10.75 -17.69 11.72
CA PRO A 15 9.35 -17.75 12.14
C PRO A 15 8.46 -17.55 10.92
N GLU A 16 7.78 -18.61 10.52
CA GLU A 16 6.72 -18.55 9.53
C GLU A 16 5.54 -17.86 10.22
N TYR A 17 5.28 -16.61 9.82
CA TYR A 17 4.15 -15.86 10.34
C TYR A 17 2.86 -16.67 10.14
N GLU A 18 2.12 -16.96 11.21
CA GLU A 18 0.85 -17.71 11.15
C GLU A 18 -0.32 -16.90 10.53
N PHE A 19 -0.12 -16.31 9.35
CA PHE A 19 -1.08 -15.44 8.67
C PHE A 19 -2.41 -16.14 8.38
N SER A 20 -2.39 -17.43 8.01
CA SER A 20 -3.63 -18.21 7.77
C SER A 20 -4.48 -18.33 9.03
N ARG A 21 -3.87 -18.49 10.21
CA ARG A 21 -4.58 -18.54 11.49
C ARG A 21 -5.16 -17.17 11.84
N ALA A 22 -4.39 -16.11 11.65
CA ALA A 22 -4.88 -14.75 11.84
C ALA A 22 -6.03 -14.41 10.88
N LEU A 23 -6.00 -14.92 9.64
CA LEU A 23 -7.07 -14.75 8.65
C LEU A 23 -8.38 -15.42 9.10
N ASP A 24 -8.30 -16.66 9.61
CA ASP A 24 -9.45 -17.34 10.22
C ASP A 24 -10.06 -16.52 11.37
N LEU A 25 -9.20 -16.02 12.26
CA LEU A 25 -9.63 -15.21 13.40
C LEU A 25 -10.28 -13.91 12.94
N SER A 26 -9.75 -13.22 11.93
CA SER A 26 -10.32 -11.96 11.46
C SER A 26 -11.80 -12.10 11.05
N TYR A 27 -12.17 -13.21 10.41
CA TYR A 27 -13.59 -13.49 10.11
C TYR A 27 -14.44 -13.83 11.34
N ARG A 28 -13.85 -14.37 12.42
CA ARG A 28 -14.58 -14.56 13.69
C ARG A 28 -14.98 -13.23 14.31
N PHE A 29 -14.18 -12.18 14.10
CA PHE A 29 -14.56 -10.83 14.53
C PHE A 29 -15.79 -10.34 13.76
N TYR A 30 -15.81 -10.40 12.43
CA TYR A 30 -16.99 -10.03 11.65
C TYR A 30 -18.25 -10.85 12.01
N GLU A 31 -18.08 -12.15 12.26
CA GLU A 31 -19.14 -13.02 12.75
C GLU A 31 -19.67 -12.58 14.13
N ALA A 32 -18.79 -12.07 15.01
CA ALA A 32 -19.14 -11.52 16.31
C ALA A 32 -19.78 -10.12 16.24
N GLN A 33 -19.72 -9.43 15.09
CA GLN A 33 -20.38 -8.16 14.86
C GLN A 33 -21.80 -8.30 14.29
N MET A 34 -22.27 -9.51 13.96
CA MET A 34 -23.58 -9.71 13.34
C MET A 34 -24.73 -9.24 14.24
N SER A 35 -25.61 -8.40 13.68
CA SER A 35 -26.89 -7.96 14.27
C SER A 35 -28.05 -8.77 13.66
N GLY A 36 -29.28 -8.65 14.16
CA GLY A 36 -30.43 -9.40 13.68
C GLY A 36 -30.36 -10.88 14.04
N ALA A 37 -30.99 -11.73 13.24
CA ALA A 37 -30.99 -13.18 13.45
C ALA A 37 -29.62 -13.78 13.09
N VAL A 38 -28.69 -13.78 14.05
CA VAL A 38 -27.32 -14.29 13.88
C VAL A 38 -27.36 -15.71 13.29
N PRO A 39 -26.80 -15.95 12.09
CA PRO A 39 -26.94 -17.23 11.41
C PRO A 39 -26.29 -18.39 12.16
N SER A 40 -26.83 -19.60 11.99
CA SER A 40 -26.24 -20.81 12.59
C SER A 40 -24.87 -21.17 12.02
N TRP A 41 -24.51 -20.67 10.84
CA TRP A 41 -23.16 -20.84 10.27
C TRP A 41 -22.12 -19.90 10.91
N SER A 42 -22.57 -18.84 11.59
CA SER A 42 -21.68 -17.92 12.31
C SER A 42 -21.13 -18.63 13.54
N ARG A 43 -19.80 -18.68 13.66
CA ARG A 43 -19.12 -19.32 14.80
C ARG A 43 -19.27 -18.49 16.08
N ALA A 44 -19.73 -17.25 15.97
CA ALA A 44 -20.12 -16.44 17.11
C ALA A 44 -21.53 -16.80 17.63
N SER A 45 -22.38 -17.46 16.84
CA SER A 45 -23.73 -17.87 17.25
C SER A 45 -23.69 -18.87 18.40
N ARG A 46 -24.57 -18.71 19.40
CA ARG A 46 -24.77 -19.70 20.47
C ARG A 46 -25.12 -21.09 19.92
N SER A 47 -25.86 -21.16 18.82
CA SER A 47 -26.19 -22.43 18.15
C SER A 47 -24.97 -23.18 17.60
N ALA A 48 -23.87 -22.46 17.34
CA ALA A 48 -22.59 -23.00 16.90
C ALA A 48 -21.53 -23.06 18.04
N GLY A 49 -21.95 -22.91 19.30
CA GLY A 49 -21.06 -22.92 20.47
C GLY A 49 -20.42 -21.57 20.81
N GLY A 50 -20.81 -20.50 20.12
CA GLY A 50 -20.40 -19.12 20.38
C GLY A 50 -21.12 -18.47 21.56
N TRP A 51 -21.29 -17.15 21.52
CA TRP A 51 -21.84 -16.35 22.62
C TRP A 51 -22.88 -15.29 22.18
N ARG A 52 -22.96 -14.98 20.89
CA ARG A 52 -23.94 -14.08 20.28
C ARG A 52 -25.25 -14.80 19.96
N SER A 53 -26.38 -14.10 20.07
CA SER A 53 -27.70 -14.58 19.63
C SER A 53 -28.43 -13.50 18.83
N ALA A 54 -29.69 -13.76 18.49
CA ALA A 54 -30.51 -12.77 17.80
C ALA A 54 -30.66 -11.48 18.63
N SER A 55 -30.49 -10.34 17.99
CA SER A 55 -30.57 -9.01 18.62
C SER A 55 -31.05 -7.96 17.63
N HIS A 56 -31.68 -6.88 18.11
CA HIS A 56 -32.18 -5.79 17.26
C HIS A 56 -33.09 -6.26 16.13
N MET A 57 -34.01 -7.18 16.46
CA MET A 57 -34.95 -7.80 15.52
C MET A 57 -36.07 -6.85 15.07
N ARG A 58 -36.22 -5.69 15.72
CA ARG A 58 -37.23 -4.68 15.42
C ARG A 58 -36.67 -3.46 14.68
N ASP A 59 -35.39 -3.47 14.31
CA ASP A 59 -34.78 -2.46 13.43
C ASP A 59 -35.64 -2.30 12.16
N GLY A 60 -36.21 -1.11 11.95
CA GLY A 60 -37.03 -0.76 10.77
C GLY A 60 -38.53 -1.10 10.86
N ILE A 61 -38.96 -1.97 11.78
CA ILE A 61 -40.36 -2.39 11.91
C ILE A 61 -41.28 -1.20 12.23
N MET A 62 -40.84 -0.27 13.07
CA MET A 62 -41.66 0.88 13.50
C MET A 62 -41.52 2.13 12.61
N SER A 63 -40.57 2.15 11.68
CA SER A 63 -40.28 3.23 10.70
C SER A 63 -39.11 2.75 9.83
N PRO A 64 -39.22 2.44 8.52
CA PRO A 64 -40.22 2.75 7.47
C PRO A 64 -41.11 1.56 7.05
N GLY A 65 -41.44 0.63 7.97
CA GLY A 65 -42.28 -0.54 7.66
C GLY A 65 -41.55 -1.65 6.87
N ALA A 66 -40.22 -1.54 6.76
CA ALA A 66 -39.35 -2.55 6.18
C ALA A 66 -38.57 -3.26 7.30
N ASP A 67 -38.35 -4.57 7.17
CA ASP A 67 -37.42 -5.30 8.04
C ASP A 67 -35.98 -4.88 7.72
N ILE A 68 -35.36 -4.10 8.61
CA ILE A 68 -33.96 -3.67 8.53
C ILE A 68 -33.13 -4.37 9.62
N SER A 69 -33.55 -5.54 10.10
CA SER A 69 -32.71 -6.39 10.96
C SER A 69 -31.51 -6.94 10.18
N GLY A 70 -30.41 -7.28 10.86
CA GLY A 70 -29.21 -7.83 10.22
C GLY A 70 -28.04 -6.85 10.10
N GLY A 71 -27.06 -7.19 9.26
CA GLY A 71 -25.85 -6.39 9.06
C GLY A 71 -24.82 -6.60 10.18
N TRP A 72 -23.87 -5.67 10.28
CA TRP A 72 -22.85 -5.65 11.34
C TRP A 72 -23.00 -4.41 12.22
N TYR A 73 -22.77 -4.57 13.52
CA TYR A 73 -22.43 -3.44 14.38
C TYR A 73 -21.06 -2.89 14.00
N ASP A 74 -20.91 -1.57 14.10
CA ASP A 74 -19.72 -0.85 13.64
C ASP A 74 -18.46 -1.25 14.42
N GLY A 75 -18.55 -1.37 15.74
CA GLY A 75 -17.41 -1.71 16.57
C GLY A 75 -17.80 -2.22 17.94
N GLY A 76 -17.38 -1.52 18.98
CA GLY A 76 -17.69 -1.88 20.37
C GLY A 76 -19.13 -1.59 20.82
N ASP A 77 -19.91 -0.99 19.94
CA ASP A 77 -21.24 -0.42 20.12
C ASP A 77 -22.30 -1.24 19.37
N HIS A 78 -23.56 -0.78 19.36
CA HIS A 78 -24.63 -1.45 18.60
C HIS A 78 -25.21 -0.56 17.49
N LEU A 79 -24.46 0.46 17.06
CA LEU A 79 -24.76 1.24 15.87
C LEU A 79 -24.48 0.43 14.60
N LYS A 80 -25.30 0.65 13.57
CA LYS A 80 -25.07 0.13 12.21
C LYS A 80 -24.83 1.30 11.28
N VAL A 81 -23.56 1.67 11.09
CA VAL A 81 -23.14 2.77 10.22
C VAL A 81 -22.79 2.21 8.84
N HIS A 82 -23.52 2.61 7.80
CA HIS A 82 -23.41 1.94 6.50
C HIS A 82 -22.21 2.41 5.69
N LEU A 83 -21.66 3.60 5.99
CA LEU A 83 -20.40 4.08 5.43
C LEU A 83 -19.24 3.12 5.77
N THR A 84 -19.01 2.88 7.05
CA THR A 84 -17.94 1.99 7.53
C THR A 84 -18.21 0.53 7.19
N THR A 85 -19.47 0.11 7.23
CA THR A 85 -19.88 -1.24 6.80
C THR A 85 -19.54 -1.48 5.33
N GLY A 86 -19.86 -0.52 4.45
CA GLY A 86 -19.59 -0.65 3.02
C GLY A 86 -18.10 -0.58 2.69
N VAL A 87 -17.33 0.26 3.40
CA VAL A 87 -15.86 0.27 3.32
C VAL A 87 -15.28 -1.07 3.72
N ALA A 88 -15.73 -1.64 4.85
CA ALA A 88 -15.23 -2.92 5.33
C ALA A 88 -15.58 -4.07 4.37
N ALA A 89 -16.84 -4.20 3.97
CA ALA A 89 -17.30 -5.28 3.11
C ALA A 89 -16.69 -5.20 1.68
N SER A 90 -16.56 -4.00 1.12
CA SER A 90 -15.93 -3.82 -0.19
C SER A 90 -14.41 -4.11 -0.16
N LEU A 91 -13.69 -3.70 0.89
CA LEU A 91 -12.27 -4.06 1.04
C LEU A 91 -12.05 -5.57 1.30
N LEU A 92 -12.94 -6.21 2.06
CA LEU A 92 -12.94 -7.68 2.23
C LEU A 92 -13.11 -8.37 0.87
N SER A 93 -14.08 -7.91 0.07
CA SER A 93 -14.30 -8.42 -1.29
C SER A 93 -13.09 -8.19 -2.17
N TYR A 94 -12.45 -7.01 -2.07
CA TYR A 94 -11.27 -6.68 -2.85
C TYR A 94 -10.13 -7.66 -2.53
N GLY A 95 -9.77 -7.81 -1.25
CA GLY A 95 -8.71 -8.73 -0.84
C GLY A 95 -9.00 -10.18 -1.22
N ALA A 96 -10.25 -10.64 -1.02
CA ALA A 96 -10.64 -11.99 -1.37
C ALA A 96 -10.49 -12.25 -2.88
N LEU A 97 -10.97 -11.35 -3.74
CA LEU A 97 -10.89 -11.52 -5.19
C LEU A 97 -9.46 -11.34 -5.73
N THR A 98 -8.67 -10.42 -5.17
CA THR A 98 -7.27 -10.20 -5.57
C THR A 98 -6.37 -11.38 -5.21
N TRP A 99 -6.61 -12.02 -4.06
CA TRP A 99 -5.85 -13.18 -3.62
C TRP A 99 -6.72 -14.44 -3.50
N GLU A 100 -7.60 -14.67 -4.46
CA GLU A 100 -8.55 -15.79 -4.41
C GLU A 100 -7.86 -17.14 -4.14
N ALA A 101 -6.74 -17.41 -4.82
CA ALA A 101 -5.95 -18.61 -4.61
C ALA A 101 -5.46 -18.77 -3.16
N ALA A 102 -5.08 -17.67 -2.49
CA ALA A 102 -4.67 -17.67 -1.10
C ALA A 102 -5.82 -18.03 -0.16
N TYR A 103 -6.99 -17.40 -0.36
CA TYR A 103 -8.18 -17.68 0.43
C TYR A 103 -8.63 -19.13 0.28
N ARG A 104 -8.56 -19.68 -0.94
CA ARG A 104 -8.86 -21.09 -1.19
C ARG A 104 -7.86 -22.03 -0.51
N ALA A 105 -6.57 -21.76 -0.64
CA ALA A 105 -5.52 -22.56 0.00
C ALA A 105 -5.63 -22.57 1.54
N ALA A 106 -6.03 -21.44 2.13
CA ALA A 106 -6.26 -21.30 3.57
C ALA A 106 -7.61 -21.89 4.04
N GLY A 107 -8.45 -22.39 3.13
CA GLY A 107 -9.82 -22.83 3.46
C GLY A 107 -10.75 -21.71 3.91
N GLN A 108 -10.43 -20.45 3.59
CA GLN A 108 -11.13 -19.25 4.02
C GLN A 108 -12.06 -18.65 2.95
N TRP A 109 -12.03 -19.16 1.71
CA TRP A 109 -12.86 -18.64 0.61
C TRP A 109 -14.36 -18.63 0.96
N ASP A 110 -14.92 -19.78 1.34
CA ASP A 110 -16.36 -19.88 1.65
C ASP A 110 -16.74 -19.06 2.91
N ILE A 111 -15.83 -18.93 3.86
CA ILE A 111 -16.00 -18.07 5.04
C ILE A 111 -16.04 -16.59 4.63
N ALA A 112 -15.19 -16.18 3.69
CA ALA A 112 -15.20 -14.83 3.14
C ALA A 112 -16.51 -14.54 2.39
N VAL A 113 -16.92 -15.44 1.48
CA VAL A 113 -18.14 -15.29 0.67
C VAL A 113 -19.38 -15.13 1.56
N ARG A 114 -19.58 -16.02 2.54
CA ARG A 114 -20.79 -15.96 3.40
C ARG A 114 -20.83 -14.72 4.30
N ASN A 115 -19.67 -14.21 4.74
CA ASN A 115 -19.60 -12.99 5.55
C ASN A 115 -19.90 -11.74 4.72
N VAL A 116 -19.37 -11.65 3.50
CA VAL A 116 -19.66 -10.55 2.57
C VAL A 116 -21.12 -10.62 2.11
N ASP A 117 -21.64 -11.81 1.79
CA ASP A 117 -23.05 -12.01 1.40
C ASP A 117 -24.02 -11.63 2.52
N TRP A 118 -23.67 -11.86 3.79
CA TRP A 118 -24.47 -11.41 4.93
C TRP A 118 -24.76 -9.90 4.88
N VAL A 119 -23.71 -9.11 4.61
CA VAL A 119 -23.83 -7.65 4.51
C VAL A 119 -24.52 -7.23 3.22
N ALA A 120 -24.21 -7.86 2.09
CA ALA A 120 -24.85 -7.54 0.82
C ALA A 120 -26.36 -7.84 0.85
N SER A 121 -26.77 -8.95 1.48
CA SER A 121 -28.17 -9.30 1.74
C SER A 121 -28.86 -8.31 2.67
N TYR A 122 -28.13 -7.79 3.66
CA TYR A 122 -28.61 -6.70 4.50
C TYR A 122 -28.78 -5.40 3.69
N PHE A 123 -27.84 -5.04 2.82
CA PHE A 123 -27.96 -3.87 1.96
C PHE A 123 -29.09 -3.98 0.92
N LEU A 124 -29.47 -5.18 0.48
CA LEU A 124 -30.68 -5.38 -0.31
C LEU A 124 -31.94 -4.96 0.46
N ARG A 125 -32.01 -5.28 1.76
CA ARG A 125 -33.10 -4.80 2.64
C ARG A 125 -33.04 -3.29 2.87
N CYS A 126 -31.84 -2.71 2.90
CA CYS A 126 -31.66 -1.26 3.01
C CYS A 126 -32.04 -0.50 1.74
N HIS A 127 -32.04 -1.14 0.57
CA HIS A 127 -32.49 -0.58 -0.72
C HIS A 127 -33.93 -1.04 -1.04
N PHE A 128 -34.85 -0.79 -0.11
CA PHE A 128 -36.24 -1.23 -0.19
C PHE A 128 -37.12 -0.37 -1.12
N GLN A 129 -36.64 0.81 -1.54
CA GLN A 129 -37.27 1.68 -2.54
C GLN A 129 -36.21 2.15 -3.54
N ALA A 130 -36.60 2.30 -4.81
CA ALA A 130 -35.67 2.55 -5.91
C ALA A 130 -34.76 3.78 -5.71
N ASP A 131 -35.27 4.83 -5.07
CA ASP A 131 -34.63 6.12 -4.83
C ASP A 131 -34.24 6.36 -3.36
N GLN A 132 -34.17 5.30 -2.55
CA GLN A 132 -33.82 5.40 -1.13
C GLN A 132 -32.78 4.38 -0.69
N PHE A 133 -31.98 4.73 0.31
CA PHE A 133 -31.06 3.79 0.94
C PHE A 133 -30.90 4.08 2.43
N VAL A 134 -30.94 3.05 3.28
CA VAL A 134 -30.66 3.21 4.72
C VAL A 134 -29.18 3.53 4.93
N ALA A 135 -28.89 4.65 5.58
CA ALA A 135 -27.52 5.06 5.89
C ALA A 135 -27.05 4.65 7.29
N GLN A 136 -27.98 4.60 8.24
CA GLN A 136 -27.68 4.29 9.63
C GLN A 136 -28.89 3.70 10.34
N VAL A 137 -28.62 2.75 11.24
CA VAL A 137 -29.60 2.32 12.25
C VAL A 137 -29.02 2.49 13.64
N GLY A 138 -29.79 3.12 14.52
CA GLY A 138 -29.36 3.51 15.86
C GLY A 138 -28.96 4.98 15.93
N ASP A 139 -29.13 5.54 17.13
CA ASP A 139 -28.71 6.89 17.48
C ASP A 139 -27.49 6.80 18.43
N ALA A 140 -26.44 7.56 18.12
CA ALA A 140 -25.18 7.44 18.84
C ALA A 140 -25.30 7.87 20.30
N ASP A 141 -26.12 8.87 20.61
CA ASP A 141 -26.22 9.40 21.97
C ASP A 141 -26.89 8.38 22.90
N THR A 142 -27.96 7.73 22.44
CA THR A 142 -28.65 6.66 23.16
C THR A 142 -27.81 5.38 23.24
N ASP A 143 -27.24 4.93 22.12
CA ASP A 143 -26.40 3.72 22.07
C ASP A 143 -25.13 3.86 22.93
N HIS A 144 -24.46 5.02 22.85
CA HIS A 144 -23.17 5.22 23.51
C HIS A 144 -23.29 5.61 24.97
N SER A 145 -24.31 6.39 25.35
CA SER A 145 -24.39 7.00 26.69
C SER A 145 -25.45 6.38 27.60
N LYS A 146 -26.39 5.61 27.06
CA LYS A 146 -27.51 5.05 27.85
C LYS A 146 -27.42 3.54 28.03
N TYR A 147 -26.64 2.85 27.20
CA TYR A 147 -26.56 1.39 27.23
C TYR A 147 -25.13 0.84 27.26
N TRP A 148 -24.90 -0.03 28.23
CA TRP A 148 -23.81 -1.00 28.18
C TRP A 148 -24.42 -2.36 28.55
N GLY A 149 -24.23 -3.36 27.69
CA GLY A 149 -24.85 -4.66 27.89
C GLY A 149 -24.78 -5.52 26.64
N ARG A 150 -25.45 -6.67 26.68
CA ARG A 150 -25.59 -7.56 25.53
C ARG A 150 -26.57 -6.96 24.51
N PRO A 151 -26.27 -6.96 23.20
CA PRO A 151 -27.24 -6.47 22.21
C PRO A 151 -28.55 -7.26 22.25
N GLU A 152 -28.51 -8.52 22.69
CA GLU A 152 -29.68 -9.39 22.89
C GLU A 152 -30.62 -8.90 24.01
N ASP A 153 -30.10 -8.13 24.97
CA ASP A 153 -30.83 -7.64 26.15
C ASP A 153 -31.22 -6.16 26.02
N GLN A 154 -30.86 -5.49 24.92
CA GLN A 154 -31.16 -4.08 24.72
C GLN A 154 -32.65 -3.90 24.33
N PRO A 155 -33.41 -3.04 25.03
CA PRO A 155 -34.77 -2.67 24.61
C PRO A 155 -34.81 -2.18 23.16
N GLU A 156 -35.94 -2.38 22.47
CA GLU A 156 -36.09 -2.06 21.04
C GLU A 156 -37.34 -1.22 20.70
N ASP A 157 -38.07 -0.77 21.72
CA ASP A 157 -39.32 0.01 21.63
C ASP A 157 -39.23 1.36 22.33
N GLY A 158 -38.00 1.83 22.59
CA GLY A 158 -37.77 3.14 23.21
C GLY A 158 -38.11 4.30 22.27
N GLN A 159 -38.52 5.43 22.84
CA GLN A 159 -38.71 6.70 22.14
C GLN A 159 -37.42 7.52 22.11
N MET A 160 -37.35 8.56 21.28
CA MET A 160 -36.17 9.44 21.16
C MET A 160 -35.59 9.84 22.52
N GLY A 161 -34.33 9.46 22.77
CA GLY A 161 -33.61 9.71 24.03
C GLY A 161 -33.62 8.56 25.04
N GLU A 162 -34.41 7.51 24.81
CA GLU A 162 -34.47 6.31 25.65
C GLU A 162 -33.51 5.21 25.16
N VAL A 163 -33.17 4.26 26.04
CA VAL A 163 -32.20 3.17 25.78
C VAL A 163 -32.54 2.34 24.53
N GLY A 164 -33.83 2.15 24.27
CA GLY A 164 -34.30 1.36 23.13
C GLY A 164 -34.56 2.16 21.86
N TRP A 165 -34.19 3.44 21.81
CA TRP A 165 -34.35 4.26 20.63
C TRP A 165 -33.33 3.90 19.56
N ARG A 166 -33.81 3.29 18.48
CA ARG A 166 -32.95 2.87 17.36
C ARG A 166 -33.53 3.32 16.02
N PRO A 167 -33.45 4.62 15.69
CA PRO A 167 -34.02 5.16 14.46
C PRO A 167 -33.35 4.57 13.22
N VAL A 168 -34.12 4.44 12.14
CA VAL A 168 -33.60 4.14 10.79
C VAL A 168 -33.48 5.46 10.03
N HIS A 169 -32.25 5.84 9.70
CA HIS A 169 -31.96 7.04 8.93
C HIS A 169 -31.79 6.68 7.45
N VAL A 170 -32.61 7.28 6.60
CA VAL A 170 -32.71 6.98 5.17
C VAL A 170 -32.23 8.17 4.34
N ILE A 171 -31.42 7.87 3.32
CA ILE A 171 -31.05 8.78 2.24
C ILE A 171 -32.13 8.69 1.16
N ALA A 172 -32.59 9.83 0.67
CA ALA A 172 -33.54 9.91 -0.44
C ALA A 172 -33.15 11.04 -1.41
N ASN A 173 -33.66 11.02 -2.63
CA ASN A 173 -33.49 12.09 -3.63
C ASN A 173 -34.68 13.09 -3.59
N PRO A 174 -34.46 14.42 -3.51
CA PRO A 174 -33.18 15.10 -3.33
C PRO A 174 -32.66 14.98 -1.89
N GLY A 175 -31.35 14.82 -1.73
CA GLY A 175 -30.70 14.65 -0.43
C GLY A 175 -29.18 14.59 -0.53
N ARG A 176 -28.53 14.23 0.58
CA ARG A 176 -27.08 14.03 0.69
C ARG A 176 -26.78 12.58 1.09
N GLY A 177 -25.55 12.12 0.89
CA GLY A 177 -25.12 10.76 1.25
C GLY A 177 -24.57 9.95 0.07
N ALA A 178 -24.00 10.61 -0.93
CA ALA A 178 -23.41 9.94 -2.09
C ALA A 178 -22.26 9.00 -1.69
N ASP A 179 -21.50 9.35 -0.65
CA ASP A 179 -20.46 8.55 -0.01
C ASP A 179 -20.99 7.19 0.49
N VAL A 180 -22.08 7.21 1.26
CA VAL A 180 -22.70 5.98 1.81
C VAL A 180 -23.26 5.11 0.71
N VAL A 181 -24.00 5.70 -0.23
CA VAL A 181 -24.63 4.95 -1.33
C VAL A 181 -23.55 4.35 -2.25
N ALA A 182 -22.48 5.08 -2.54
CA ALA A 182 -21.36 4.57 -3.33
C ALA A 182 -20.66 3.38 -2.65
N GLN A 183 -20.50 3.39 -1.33
CA GLN A 183 -19.96 2.24 -0.59
C GLN A 183 -20.90 1.02 -0.61
N ALA A 184 -22.22 1.24 -0.65
CA ALA A 184 -23.19 0.18 -0.86
C ALA A 184 -23.07 -0.45 -2.26
N VAL A 185 -22.88 0.38 -3.30
CA VAL A 185 -22.61 -0.09 -4.67
C VAL A 185 -21.37 -0.98 -4.70
N ALA A 186 -20.25 -0.50 -4.15
CA ALA A 186 -19.00 -1.25 -4.09
C ALA A 186 -19.17 -2.61 -3.38
N THR A 187 -19.92 -2.63 -2.28
CA THR A 187 -20.21 -3.85 -1.51
C THR A 187 -21.05 -4.85 -2.30
N MET A 188 -22.15 -4.40 -2.90
CA MET A 188 -23.03 -5.27 -3.68
C MET A 188 -22.33 -5.85 -4.91
N VAL A 189 -21.53 -5.05 -5.61
CA VAL A 189 -20.74 -5.53 -6.75
C VAL A 189 -19.68 -6.53 -6.29
N GLY A 190 -18.90 -6.23 -5.25
CA GLY A 190 -17.89 -7.14 -4.70
C GLY A 190 -18.49 -8.49 -4.29
N ALA A 191 -19.61 -8.46 -3.55
CA ALA A 191 -20.35 -9.65 -3.17
C ALA A 191 -20.86 -10.45 -4.38
N ALA A 192 -21.43 -9.78 -5.38
CA ALA A 192 -21.91 -10.43 -6.59
C ALA A 192 -20.79 -11.15 -7.35
N LEU A 193 -19.61 -10.53 -7.45
CA LEU A 193 -18.46 -11.17 -8.09
C LEU A 193 -17.98 -12.40 -7.33
N MET A 194 -17.94 -12.35 -5.99
CA MET A 194 -17.61 -13.50 -5.16
C MET A 194 -18.64 -14.64 -5.29
N LEU A 195 -19.94 -14.32 -5.28
CA LEU A 195 -21.04 -15.28 -5.42
C LEU A 195 -21.09 -15.96 -6.79
N LYS A 196 -20.45 -15.38 -7.82
CA LYS A 196 -20.32 -16.03 -9.14
C LYS A 196 -19.21 -17.10 -9.18
N ARG A 197 -18.21 -17.02 -8.30
CA ARG A 197 -17.08 -17.97 -8.26
C ARG A 197 -17.53 -19.31 -7.69
N ASP A 198 -16.80 -20.36 -8.01
CA ASP A 198 -17.10 -21.70 -7.50
C ASP A 198 -16.84 -21.80 -5.98
N GLY A 199 -17.73 -22.47 -5.25
CA GLY A 199 -17.69 -22.60 -3.80
C GLY A 199 -19.03 -23.04 -3.22
N ALA A 200 -19.07 -23.31 -1.90
CA ALA A 200 -20.28 -23.77 -1.23
C ALA A 200 -21.41 -22.73 -1.20
N TYR A 201 -21.06 -21.45 -1.35
CA TYR A 201 -21.98 -20.31 -1.31
C TYR A 201 -22.18 -19.65 -2.68
N LYS A 202 -21.85 -20.34 -3.78
CA LYS A 202 -22.11 -19.86 -5.14
C LYS A 202 -23.61 -19.61 -5.34
N ASP A 203 -23.98 -18.41 -5.77
CA ASP A 203 -25.36 -18.02 -6.07
C ASP A 203 -25.42 -16.98 -7.20
N ALA A 204 -25.55 -17.47 -8.43
CA ALA A 204 -25.59 -16.61 -9.62
C ALA A 204 -26.86 -15.75 -9.69
N ALA A 205 -27.99 -16.23 -9.16
CA ALA A 205 -29.26 -15.49 -9.21
C ALA A 205 -29.21 -14.28 -8.25
N LYS A 206 -28.70 -14.49 -7.04
CA LYS A 206 -28.47 -13.43 -6.08
C LYS A 206 -27.39 -12.46 -6.54
N ALA A 207 -26.31 -12.95 -7.17
CA ALA A 207 -25.30 -12.10 -7.77
C ALA A 207 -25.90 -11.15 -8.82
N SER A 208 -26.78 -11.64 -9.71
CA SER A 208 -27.49 -10.80 -10.68
C SER A 208 -28.39 -9.75 -10.01
N THR A 209 -29.10 -10.14 -8.94
CA THR A 209 -29.93 -9.22 -8.15
C THR A 209 -29.10 -8.11 -7.52
N LEU A 210 -27.97 -8.47 -6.90
CA LEU A 210 -27.04 -7.50 -6.30
C LEU A 210 -26.46 -6.52 -7.34
N LEU A 211 -26.10 -7.00 -8.53
CA LEU A 211 -25.61 -6.12 -9.61
C LEU A 211 -26.69 -5.16 -10.12
N GLN A 212 -27.95 -5.61 -10.19
CA GLN A 212 -29.07 -4.74 -10.56
C GLN A 212 -29.23 -3.61 -9.54
N HIS A 213 -29.36 -3.95 -8.25
CA HIS A 213 -29.49 -2.97 -7.17
C HIS A 213 -28.28 -2.03 -7.10
N ALA A 214 -27.06 -2.54 -7.31
CA ALA A 214 -25.85 -1.72 -7.37
C ALA A 214 -25.91 -0.67 -8.49
N GLN A 215 -26.40 -1.02 -9.69
CA GLN A 215 -26.56 -0.05 -10.78
C GLN A 215 -27.65 0.98 -10.49
N GLU A 216 -28.74 0.58 -9.83
CA GLU A 216 -29.81 1.49 -9.40
C GLU A 216 -29.30 2.48 -8.33
N LEU A 217 -28.62 1.98 -7.29
CA LEU A 217 -27.97 2.80 -6.27
C LEU A 217 -26.90 3.72 -6.84
N PHE A 218 -26.14 3.28 -7.85
CA PHE A 218 -25.17 4.14 -8.51
C PHE A 218 -25.82 5.28 -9.30
N ARG A 219 -27.02 5.07 -9.86
CA ARG A 219 -27.81 6.17 -10.44
C ARG A 219 -28.31 7.10 -9.35
N LEU A 220 -28.83 6.58 -8.24
CA LEU A 220 -29.26 7.38 -7.09
C LEU A 220 -28.11 8.27 -6.57
N ALA A 221 -26.93 7.69 -6.36
CA ALA A 221 -25.77 8.41 -5.82
C ALA A 221 -25.35 9.61 -6.67
N GLN A 222 -25.55 9.55 -8.00
CA GLN A 222 -25.25 10.66 -8.91
C GLN A 222 -26.23 11.85 -8.77
N TYR A 223 -27.40 11.65 -8.16
CA TYR A 223 -28.37 12.72 -7.89
C TYR A 223 -28.27 13.28 -6.45
N LEU A 224 -27.41 12.71 -5.61
CA LEU A 224 -27.22 13.16 -4.22
C LEU A 224 -26.16 14.26 -4.14
N ASN A 225 -26.46 15.31 -3.39
CA ASN A 225 -25.62 16.50 -3.28
C ASN A 225 -24.79 16.48 -1.98
N GLY A 226 -23.67 15.76 -1.99
CA GLY A 226 -22.69 15.81 -0.90
C GLY A 226 -22.65 14.58 -0.01
N THR A 227 -21.83 14.68 1.04
CA THR A 227 -21.61 13.64 2.05
C THR A 227 -22.79 13.50 3.02
N TRP A 228 -22.91 12.32 3.61
CA TRP A 228 -23.92 11.99 4.60
C TRP A 228 -23.72 12.77 5.90
N THR A 229 -24.84 13.21 6.47
CA THR A 229 -24.92 13.73 7.83
C THR A 229 -26.16 13.14 8.48
N VAL A 230 -26.02 12.62 9.70
CA VAL A 230 -27.17 12.12 10.45
C VAL A 230 -28.16 13.26 10.71
N PRO A 231 -29.48 13.09 10.45
CA PRO A 231 -30.45 14.17 10.65
C PRO A 231 -30.67 14.55 12.12
N ILE A 232 -30.53 13.59 13.04
CA ILE A 232 -30.73 13.74 14.49
C ILE A 232 -29.63 12.95 15.20
N GLY A 233 -29.11 13.52 16.29
CA GLY A 233 -28.07 12.88 17.11
C GLY A 233 -26.64 13.21 16.64
N THR A 234 -25.68 12.52 17.24
CA THR A 234 -24.25 12.72 16.95
C THR A 234 -23.80 11.97 15.70
N ASN A 235 -23.19 12.67 14.74
CA ASN A 235 -22.55 12.05 13.57
C ASN A 235 -21.17 11.48 13.96
N VAL A 236 -21.10 10.16 14.22
CA VAL A 236 -19.88 9.48 14.68
C VAL A 236 -18.81 9.43 13.59
N TYR A 237 -19.23 9.34 12.32
CA TYR A 237 -18.34 9.23 11.16
C TYR A 237 -18.60 10.37 10.19
N VAL A 238 -17.77 11.41 10.30
CA VAL A 238 -17.86 12.60 9.45
C VAL A 238 -17.05 12.35 8.17
N SER A 239 -17.73 12.30 7.04
CA SER A 239 -17.09 12.30 5.73
C SER A 239 -16.95 13.72 5.17
N HIS A 240 -15.77 14.02 4.65
CA HIS A 240 -15.39 15.31 4.07
C HIS A 240 -15.42 15.32 2.54
N THR A 241 -15.54 14.15 1.91
CA THR A 241 -15.61 13.98 0.46
C THR A 241 -16.46 12.77 0.13
N TYR A 242 -17.12 12.80 -1.03
CA TYR A 242 -17.80 11.64 -1.60
C TYR A 242 -17.26 11.30 -3.00
N ALA A 243 -16.37 12.12 -3.56
CA ALA A 243 -15.89 11.97 -4.92
C ALA A 243 -15.02 10.71 -5.07
N ASP A 244 -14.24 10.40 -4.04
CA ASP A 244 -13.44 9.20 -3.94
C ASP A 244 -14.28 7.94 -3.74
N ASP A 245 -15.37 8.01 -2.97
CA ASP A 245 -16.33 6.90 -2.87
C ASP A 245 -17.04 6.66 -4.22
N MET A 246 -17.44 7.73 -4.93
CA MET A 246 -18.02 7.62 -6.27
C MET A 246 -17.04 7.02 -7.28
N ALA A 247 -15.76 7.39 -7.21
CA ALA A 247 -14.71 6.76 -8.02
C ALA A 247 -14.51 5.29 -7.65
N TRP A 248 -14.58 4.95 -6.36
CA TRP A 248 -14.52 3.56 -5.87
C TRP A 248 -15.68 2.71 -6.39
N ALA A 249 -16.92 3.21 -6.30
CA ALA A 249 -18.11 2.56 -6.84
C ALA A 249 -18.01 2.36 -8.36
N ALA A 250 -17.55 3.38 -9.09
CA ALA A 250 -17.34 3.30 -10.53
C ALA A 250 -16.27 2.27 -10.90
N ALA A 251 -15.20 2.16 -10.11
CA ALA A 251 -14.14 1.17 -10.29
C ALA A 251 -14.66 -0.27 -10.12
N TRP A 252 -15.53 -0.51 -9.14
CA TRP A 252 -16.18 -1.81 -8.98
C TRP A 252 -17.10 -2.16 -10.14
N LEU A 253 -17.93 -1.21 -10.58
CA LEU A 253 -18.79 -1.40 -11.73
C LEU A 253 -17.98 -1.69 -13.00
N CYS A 254 -16.87 -0.98 -13.23
CA CYS A 254 -15.91 -1.30 -14.29
C CYS A 254 -15.40 -2.75 -14.17
N ARG A 255 -14.94 -3.16 -12.97
CA ARG A 255 -14.48 -4.53 -12.72
C ARG A 255 -15.56 -5.57 -13.04
N SER A 256 -16.82 -5.28 -12.75
CA SER A 256 -17.91 -6.22 -13.00
C SER A 256 -18.15 -6.52 -14.49
N GLU A 257 -17.88 -5.55 -15.36
CA GLU A 257 -17.92 -5.75 -16.81
C GLU A 257 -16.73 -6.59 -17.28
N ALA A 258 -15.52 -6.29 -16.78
CA ALA A 258 -14.30 -7.03 -17.12
C ALA A 258 -14.39 -8.52 -16.68
N ASP A 259 -14.89 -8.78 -15.46
CA ASP A 259 -15.09 -10.13 -14.93
C ASP A 259 -16.13 -10.94 -15.73
N SER A 260 -16.96 -10.28 -16.53
CA SER A 260 -17.93 -10.95 -17.41
C SER A 260 -17.32 -11.48 -18.72
N GLY A 261 -16.00 -11.27 -18.93
CA GLY A 261 -15.24 -11.87 -20.03
C GLY A 261 -15.35 -11.14 -21.37
N GLY A 262 -15.85 -9.90 -21.38
CA GLY A 262 -15.95 -9.04 -22.57
C GLY A 262 -15.02 -7.84 -22.50
N GLU A 263 -14.95 -7.09 -23.61
CA GLU A 263 -14.26 -5.79 -23.66
C GLU A 263 -14.88 -4.82 -22.62
N PRO A 264 -14.10 -3.85 -22.08
CA PRO A 264 -14.61 -2.85 -21.14
C PRO A 264 -15.88 -2.18 -21.67
N GLY A 265 -16.96 -2.28 -20.89
CA GLY A 265 -18.27 -1.77 -21.25
C GLY A 265 -18.45 -0.28 -20.94
N ALA A 266 -19.70 0.17 -20.99
CA ALA A 266 -20.03 1.58 -20.80
C ALA A 266 -19.75 2.06 -19.36
N LEU A 267 -19.90 1.19 -18.36
CA LEU A 267 -19.61 1.56 -16.96
C LEU A 267 -18.11 1.77 -16.78
N CYS A 268 -17.28 0.90 -17.35
CA CYS A 268 -15.84 1.06 -17.30
C CYS A 268 -15.35 2.28 -18.10
N ALA A 269 -15.90 2.51 -19.30
CA ALA A 269 -15.59 3.70 -20.09
C ALA A 269 -15.94 5.01 -19.37
N ALA A 270 -17.01 5.00 -18.54
CA ALA A 270 -17.43 6.16 -17.77
C ALA A 270 -16.63 6.36 -16.47
N ALA A 271 -15.96 5.33 -15.93
CA ALA A 271 -15.29 5.40 -14.64
C ALA A 271 -14.26 6.54 -14.48
N PRO A 272 -13.45 6.89 -15.51
CA PRO A 272 -12.49 8.00 -15.41
C PRO A 272 -13.10 9.35 -15.06
N ARG A 273 -14.36 9.62 -15.41
CA ARG A 273 -15.03 10.91 -15.08
C ARG A 273 -15.22 11.10 -13.58
N PHE A 274 -15.43 10.01 -12.84
CA PHE A 274 -15.59 10.05 -11.39
C PHE A 274 -14.24 10.24 -10.70
N TRP A 275 -13.18 9.71 -11.29
CA TRP A 275 -11.82 10.01 -10.84
C TRP A 275 -11.48 11.50 -11.01
N ASP A 276 -11.79 12.10 -12.17
CA ASP A 276 -11.49 13.52 -12.39
C ASP A 276 -12.31 14.47 -11.49
N ALA A 277 -13.41 14.00 -10.90
CA ALA A 277 -14.18 14.75 -9.91
C ALA A 277 -13.49 14.85 -8.54
N ILE A 278 -12.44 14.06 -8.30
CA ILE A 278 -11.65 14.12 -7.07
C ILE A 278 -10.77 15.36 -7.10
N THR A 279 -11.03 16.30 -6.19
CA THR A 279 -10.24 17.52 -6.01
C THR A 279 -9.38 17.51 -4.74
N SER A 280 -9.62 16.55 -3.85
CA SER A 280 -8.87 16.35 -2.61
C SER A 280 -7.67 15.41 -2.80
N GLY A 281 -6.64 15.61 -2.00
CA GLY A 281 -5.52 14.68 -1.89
C GLY A 281 -5.80 13.55 -0.90
N ALA A 282 -5.08 12.44 -1.05
CA ALA A 282 -5.12 11.33 -0.11
C ALA A 282 -3.87 11.28 0.77
N SER A 283 -4.04 10.78 1.99
CA SER A 283 -2.95 10.57 2.94
C SER A 283 -3.01 9.20 3.62
N ASP A 284 -4.14 8.50 3.56
CA ASP A 284 -4.31 7.14 4.03
C ASP A 284 -5.52 6.45 3.35
N VAL A 285 -5.88 5.26 3.87
CA VAL A 285 -7.07 4.51 3.49
C VAL A 285 -7.96 4.33 4.72
N THR A 286 -9.11 4.99 4.71
CA THR A 286 -10.11 5.02 5.79
C THR A 286 -11.51 5.20 5.22
N TYR A 287 -12.53 5.20 6.08
CA TYR A 287 -13.90 5.52 5.67
C TYR A 287 -14.07 6.90 5.01
N ASN A 288 -13.13 7.83 5.26
CA ASN A 288 -13.13 9.19 4.74
C ASN A 288 -12.12 9.37 3.58
N SER A 289 -11.41 8.31 3.19
CA SER A 289 -10.41 8.37 2.13
C SER A 289 -10.29 7.03 1.42
N MET A 290 -11.05 6.88 0.33
CA MET A 290 -11.08 5.70 -0.54
C MET A 290 -10.39 5.93 -1.89
N HIS A 291 -9.69 7.07 -2.02
CA HIS A 291 -8.89 7.47 -3.17
C HIS A 291 -7.90 6.39 -3.64
N VAL A 292 -7.14 5.80 -2.71
CA VAL A 292 -6.12 4.80 -3.05
C VAL A 292 -6.74 3.48 -3.51
N PRO A 293 -7.74 2.89 -2.81
CA PRO A 293 -8.50 1.76 -3.34
C PRO A 293 -9.09 2.01 -4.73
N ALA A 294 -9.72 3.17 -4.95
CA ALA A 294 -10.25 3.56 -6.25
C ALA A 294 -9.16 3.62 -7.32
N ALA A 295 -8.04 4.29 -7.05
CA ALA A 295 -6.90 4.37 -7.97
C ALA A 295 -6.34 2.99 -8.31
N LEU A 296 -6.17 2.11 -7.31
CA LEU A 296 -5.67 0.75 -7.50
C LEU A 296 -6.58 -0.02 -8.45
N LEU A 297 -7.88 -0.03 -8.19
CA LEU A 297 -8.81 -0.83 -8.98
C LEU A 297 -9.01 -0.25 -10.39
N LEU A 298 -9.07 1.07 -10.55
CA LEU A 298 -9.13 1.71 -11.87
C LEU A 298 -7.86 1.46 -12.70
N ARG A 299 -6.69 1.48 -12.04
CA ARG A 299 -5.40 1.12 -12.66
C ARG A 299 -5.43 -0.31 -13.16
N ASP A 300 -5.88 -1.25 -12.33
CA ASP A 300 -5.87 -2.69 -12.65
C ASP A 300 -6.85 -3.00 -13.80
N MET A 301 -7.95 -2.26 -13.90
CA MET A 301 -8.87 -2.38 -15.02
C MET A 301 -8.43 -1.61 -16.28
N GLY A 302 -7.32 -0.86 -16.23
CA GLY A 302 -6.88 -0.03 -17.35
C GLY A 302 -7.88 1.08 -17.74
N ALA A 303 -8.74 1.50 -16.81
CA ALA A 303 -9.83 2.44 -17.09
C ALA A 303 -9.30 3.77 -17.64
N GLY A 304 -9.83 4.23 -18.77
CA GLY A 304 -9.37 5.46 -19.44
C GLY A 304 -8.01 5.35 -20.15
N GLY A 305 -7.42 4.15 -20.24
CA GLY A 305 -6.18 3.89 -20.96
C GLY A 305 -4.92 4.43 -20.28
N ALA A 306 -3.79 4.37 -21.00
CA ALA A 306 -2.46 4.59 -20.44
C ALA A 306 -2.27 5.96 -19.76
N ALA A 307 -2.95 7.01 -20.23
CA ALA A 307 -2.88 8.35 -19.65
C ALA A 307 -3.51 8.41 -18.26
N TYR A 308 -4.69 7.81 -18.07
CA TYR A 308 -5.35 7.73 -16.76
C TYR A 308 -4.63 6.77 -15.82
N VAL A 309 -4.14 5.64 -16.33
CA VAL A 309 -3.31 4.71 -15.56
C VAL A 309 -2.10 5.40 -14.93
N LYS A 310 -1.46 6.35 -15.64
CA LYS A 310 -0.38 7.18 -15.06
C LYS A 310 -0.87 8.08 -13.92
N LYS A 311 -2.07 8.67 -14.02
CA LYS A 311 -2.67 9.48 -12.94
C LYS A 311 -2.93 8.62 -11.69
N TYR A 312 -3.51 7.43 -11.88
CA TYR A 312 -3.79 6.50 -10.78
C TYR A 312 -2.51 6.06 -10.07
N LYS A 313 -1.49 5.67 -10.85
CA LYS A 313 -0.15 5.32 -10.33
C LYS A 313 0.46 6.47 -9.54
N LYS A 314 0.38 7.71 -10.03
CA LYS A 314 0.86 8.89 -9.30
C LYS A 314 0.21 9.04 -7.91
N MET A 315 -1.10 8.81 -7.78
CA MET A 315 -1.78 8.82 -6.48
C MET A 315 -1.26 7.70 -5.57
N ILE A 316 -1.23 6.47 -6.08
CA ILE A 316 -0.79 5.28 -5.33
C ILE A 316 0.63 5.47 -4.83
N ASP A 317 1.55 5.81 -5.73
CA ASP A 317 2.97 5.99 -5.42
C ASP A 317 3.19 7.14 -4.45
N GLY A 318 2.47 8.25 -4.62
CA GLY A 318 2.58 9.42 -3.74
C GLY A 318 2.09 9.15 -2.31
N VAL A 319 1.05 8.33 -2.11
CA VAL A 319 0.62 7.94 -0.76
C VAL A 319 1.57 6.89 -0.19
N LEU A 320 1.93 5.86 -0.95
CA LEU A 320 2.83 4.81 -0.46
C LEU A 320 4.22 5.35 -0.11
N ALA A 321 4.76 6.31 -0.86
CA ALA A 321 6.04 6.94 -0.53
C ALA A 321 6.01 7.62 0.86
N LYS A 322 4.92 8.32 1.21
CA LYS A 322 4.77 8.94 2.52
C LYS A 322 4.75 7.95 3.68
N TRP A 323 4.25 6.74 3.42
CA TRP A 323 4.15 5.69 4.44
C TRP A 323 5.42 4.84 4.51
N ILE A 324 6.07 4.58 3.39
CA ILE A 324 7.16 3.59 3.26
C ILE A 324 8.54 4.27 3.18
N ASP A 325 8.65 5.37 2.46
CA ASP A 325 9.93 5.99 2.10
C ASP A 325 10.28 7.16 3.03
N ASP A 326 9.28 7.98 3.40
CA ASP A 326 9.44 9.14 4.29
C ASP A 326 9.47 8.72 5.79
N ALA A 327 10.13 7.60 6.08
CA ALA A 327 10.18 7.01 7.42
C ALA A 327 10.94 7.90 8.40
N VAL A 328 10.21 8.70 9.16
CA VAL A 328 10.75 9.52 10.25
C VAL A 328 10.42 8.89 11.60
N PRO A 329 11.35 8.87 12.58
CA PRO A 329 11.03 8.44 13.94
C PRO A 329 9.93 9.31 14.53
N CYS A 330 9.00 8.72 15.30
CA CYS A 330 8.02 9.50 16.05
C CYS A 330 8.74 10.39 17.07
N SER A 331 8.61 11.72 16.92
CA SER A 331 9.13 12.74 17.84
C SER A 331 8.04 13.76 18.20
N GLY A 332 8.19 14.43 19.34
CA GLY A 332 7.30 15.53 19.76
C GLY A 332 5.91 15.14 20.30
N SER A 333 5.20 16.12 20.83
CA SER A 333 3.81 16.03 21.33
C SER A 333 2.79 16.70 20.39
N ASP A 334 3.22 17.15 19.21
CA ASP A 334 2.40 17.90 18.28
C ASP A 334 1.46 16.98 17.46
N GLY A 335 0.18 17.36 17.48
CA GLY A 335 -0.94 16.65 16.86
C GLY A 335 -1.07 16.88 15.36
N SER A 336 -0.05 17.42 14.71
CA SER A 336 -0.01 17.68 13.26
C SER A 336 1.23 17.04 12.67
N SER A 337 1.29 15.70 12.65
CA SER A 337 2.49 14.99 12.18
C SER A 337 2.22 14.18 10.92
N PRO A 338 3.21 14.13 9.98
CA PRO A 338 3.28 13.10 8.96
C PRO A 338 3.29 11.69 9.59
N VAL A 339 3.18 10.66 8.74
CA VAL A 339 3.40 9.28 9.18
C VAL A 339 4.78 9.19 9.82
N CYS A 340 4.85 8.64 11.03
CA CYS A 340 6.10 8.43 11.76
C CYS A 340 6.24 6.96 12.15
N TYR A 341 7.43 6.54 12.56
CA TYR A 341 7.71 5.18 12.98
C TYR A 341 7.94 5.13 14.49
N THR A 342 7.18 4.27 15.16
CA THR A 342 7.42 3.97 16.57
C THR A 342 8.80 3.32 16.75
N PRO A 343 9.39 3.34 17.96
CA PRO A 343 10.66 2.66 18.24
C PRO A 343 10.76 1.21 17.74
N ASN A 344 9.65 0.47 17.74
CA ASN A 344 9.58 -0.92 17.27
C ASN A 344 9.09 -1.08 15.82
N GLY A 345 8.94 0.01 15.06
CA GLY A 345 8.77 -0.03 13.61
C GLY A 345 7.33 -0.04 13.09
N LEU A 346 6.33 0.30 13.92
CA LEU A 346 4.96 0.54 13.42
C LEU A 346 4.89 1.90 12.74
N ALA A 347 4.37 1.93 11.51
CA ALA A 347 3.98 3.16 10.84
C ALA A 347 2.72 3.73 11.53
N TRP A 348 2.87 4.91 12.13
CA TRP A 348 1.96 5.50 13.09
C TRP A 348 1.55 6.90 12.61
N ARG A 349 0.27 7.27 12.75
CA ARG A 349 -0.27 8.56 12.32
C ARG A 349 -1.24 9.12 13.35
N CYS A 350 -1.15 10.41 13.68
CA CYS A 350 -1.93 11.02 14.76
C CYS A 350 -3.45 11.05 14.51
N GLU A 351 -4.15 9.97 14.83
CA GLU A 351 -5.61 9.82 14.89
C GLU A 351 -5.94 8.45 15.54
N PRO A 352 -7.15 8.22 16.06
CA PRO A 352 -7.57 6.88 16.49
C PRO A 352 -7.50 5.84 15.36
N GLY A 353 -7.27 4.56 15.71
CA GLY A 353 -7.22 3.45 14.75
C GLY A 353 -5.88 3.24 14.05
N GLN A 354 -4.77 3.51 14.74
CA GLN A 354 -3.39 3.39 14.23
C GLN A 354 -3.14 2.06 13.51
N SER A 355 -3.47 0.95 14.18
CA SER A 355 -3.29 -0.40 13.65
C SER A 355 -4.12 -0.63 12.39
N GLY A 356 -5.37 -0.18 12.37
CA GLY A 356 -6.24 -0.27 11.19
C GLY A 356 -5.69 0.50 10.00
N ARG A 357 -5.16 1.72 10.22
CA ARG A 357 -4.57 2.53 9.15
C ARG A 357 -3.29 1.90 8.58
N ALA A 358 -2.38 1.46 9.45
CA ALA A 358 -1.18 0.74 9.02
C ALA A 358 -1.54 -0.51 8.22
N ALA A 359 -2.54 -1.27 8.67
CA ALA A 359 -3.03 -2.46 7.99
C ALA A 359 -3.69 -2.16 6.63
N ASN A 360 -4.48 -1.07 6.53
CA ASN A 360 -5.09 -0.65 5.27
C ASN A 360 -4.06 -0.19 4.24
N ILE A 361 -2.96 0.44 4.68
CA ILE A 361 -1.86 0.80 3.78
C ILE A 361 -1.00 -0.41 3.43
N ALA A 362 -0.79 -1.35 4.36
CA ALA A 362 -0.17 -2.64 4.07
C ALA A 362 -0.96 -3.39 2.98
N PHE A 363 -2.29 -3.41 3.09
CA PHE A 363 -3.17 -3.91 2.03
C PHE A 363 -2.94 -3.19 0.69
N ALA A 364 -2.99 -1.86 0.67
CA ALA A 364 -2.77 -1.08 -0.54
C ALA A 364 -1.39 -1.35 -1.18
N ALA A 365 -0.34 -1.48 -0.36
CA ALA A 365 1.01 -1.80 -0.81
C ALA A 365 1.10 -3.21 -1.43
N LEU A 366 0.40 -4.19 -0.87
CA LEU A 366 0.32 -5.55 -1.41
C LEU A 366 -0.46 -5.60 -2.72
N VAL A 367 -1.61 -4.92 -2.82
CA VAL A 367 -2.35 -4.80 -4.09
C VAL A 367 -1.51 -4.07 -5.14
N ALA A 368 -0.84 -2.99 -4.76
CA ALA A 368 0.01 -2.21 -5.66
C ALA A 368 1.17 -3.03 -6.23
N SER A 369 1.60 -4.08 -5.53
CA SER A 369 2.73 -4.95 -5.89
C SER A 369 2.30 -6.31 -6.44
N ASN A 370 1.00 -6.60 -6.57
CA ASN A 370 0.51 -7.86 -7.13
C ASN A 370 0.81 -7.92 -8.64
N PRO A 371 1.61 -8.91 -9.11
CA PRO A 371 1.91 -9.06 -10.53
C PRO A 371 0.75 -9.63 -11.36
N SER A 372 -0.26 -10.23 -10.72
CA SER A 372 -1.28 -11.07 -11.38
C SER A 372 -2.45 -10.28 -11.98
N ASP A 373 -2.67 -9.03 -11.56
CA ASP A 373 -3.86 -8.23 -11.89
C ASP A 373 -3.51 -6.95 -12.71
N GLY A 374 -2.48 -7.02 -13.55
CA GLY A 374 -2.20 -6.04 -14.62
C GLY A 374 -1.55 -4.71 -14.22
N GLY A 375 -1.67 -4.23 -12.99
CA GLY A 375 -1.10 -2.93 -12.57
C GLY A 375 0.25 -2.97 -11.84
N GLY A 376 0.55 -4.07 -11.14
CA GLY A 376 1.82 -4.26 -10.41
C GLY A 376 2.98 -4.74 -11.28
N SER A 377 2.70 -5.30 -12.46
CA SER A 377 3.70 -5.75 -13.45
C SER A 377 4.65 -4.64 -13.89
N ASP A 378 4.13 -3.42 -14.04
CA ASP A 378 4.87 -2.24 -14.52
C ASP A 378 5.82 -1.65 -13.47
N SER A 379 5.63 -1.97 -12.20
CA SER A 379 6.57 -1.58 -11.14
C SER A 379 7.84 -2.42 -11.26
N ILE A 380 9.01 -1.77 -11.21
CA ILE A 380 10.28 -2.52 -11.13
C ILE A 380 10.27 -3.46 -9.92
N LYS A 381 10.88 -4.65 -10.07
CA LYS A 381 10.90 -5.71 -9.04
C LYS A 381 11.29 -5.21 -7.65
N ALA A 382 12.29 -4.32 -7.57
CA ALA A 382 12.74 -3.73 -6.32
C ALA A 382 11.64 -2.95 -5.57
N MET A 383 10.83 -2.17 -6.28
CA MET A 383 9.71 -1.42 -5.69
C MET A 383 8.62 -2.37 -5.18
N ARG A 384 8.30 -3.42 -5.93
CA ARG A 384 7.34 -4.46 -5.49
C ARG A 384 7.81 -5.13 -4.20
N LEU A 385 9.06 -5.58 -4.18
CA LEU A 385 9.66 -6.23 -3.01
C LEU A 385 9.67 -5.29 -1.80
N LYS A 386 10.04 -4.02 -1.98
CA LYS A 386 10.00 -3.02 -0.90
C LYS A 386 8.61 -2.90 -0.28
N ARG A 387 7.56 -2.76 -1.11
CA ARG A 387 6.16 -2.68 -0.68
C ARG A 387 5.71 -3.95 0.05
N GLN A 388 6.04 -5.12 -0.48
CA GLN A 388 5.68 -6.41 0.10
C GLN A 388 6.37 -6.64 1.45
N CYS A 389 7.68 -6.39 1.54
CA CYS A 389 8.44 -6.52 2.78
C CYS A 389 7.95 -5.54 3.84
N TRP A 390 7.70 -4.29 3.46
CA TRP A 390 7.13 -3.30 4.36
C TRP A 390 5.76 -3.73 4.89
N ALA A 391 4.84 -4.12 4.01
CA ALA A 391 3.51 -4.57 4.39
C ALA A 391 3.56 -5.78 5.32
N LYS A 392 4.41 -6.76 5.01
CA LYS A 392 4.65 -7.94 5.86
C LYS A 392 5.19 -7.55 7.24
N GLY A 393 6.10 -6.57 7.30
CA GLY A 393 6.61 -6.01 8.55
C GLY A 393 5.52 -5.38 9.40
N GLN A 394 4.64 -4.57 8.80
CA GLN A 394 3.51 -3.94 9.51
C GLN A 394 2.51 -4.98 10.02
N ILE A 395 2.10 -5.94 9.19
CA ILE A 395 1.18 -7.01 9.61
C ILE A 395 1.85 -7.91 10.67
N GLY A 396 3.14 -8.23 10.51
CA GLY A 396 3.93 -8.96 11.49
C GLY A 396 3.99 -8.25 12.84
N TYR A 397 4.24 -6.93 12.84
CA TYR A 397 4.18 -6.11 14.05
C TYR A 397 2.83 -6.26 14.75
N LEU A 398 1.72 -6.13 14.02
CA LEU A 398 0.36 -6.23 14.56
C LEU A 398 0.04 -7.62 15.14
N LEU A 399 0.65 -8.67 14.59
CA LEU A 399 0.50 -10.04 15.06
C LEU A 399 1.38 -10.37 16.30
N GLY A 400 2.26 -9.48 16.70
CA GLY A 400 3.11 -9.65 17.89
C GLY A 400 4.57 -10.01 17.60
N TYR A 401 5.00 -9.94 16.35
CA TYR A 401 6.40 -10.06 15.95
C TYR A 401 7.12 -8.72 16.10
N ASN A 402 7.07 -8.18 17.32
CA ASN A 402 7.73 -6.96 17.75
C ASN A 402 8.54 -7.22 19.02
N SER A 403 9.44 -6.30 19.39
CA SER A 403 10.33 -6.48 20.54
C SER A 403 9.60 -6.60 21.88
N GLN A 404 8.37 -6.07 21.97
CA GLN A 404 7.52 -6.12 23.17
C GLN A 404 6.70 -7.40 23.31
N LYS A 405 6.77 -8.32 22.33
CA LYS A 405 5.98 -9.57 22.31
C LYS A 405 4.49 -9.27 22.53
N GLN A 406 3.96 -8.25 21.86
CA GLN A 406 2.59 -7.78 22.02
C GLN A 406 1.84 -7.89 20.70
N SER A 407 0.90 -8.83 20.59
CA SER A 407 -0.10 -8.82 19.52
C SER A 407 -1.13 -7.72 19.76
N PHE A 408 -1.65 -7.16 18.69
CA PHE A 408 -2.77 -6.20 18.71
C PHE A 408 -4.07 -6.85 18.21
N VAL A 409 -4.05 -8.17 17.98
CA VAL A 409 -5.21 -8.96 17.57
C VAL A 409 -5.70 -9.78 18.75
N VAL A 410 -6.94 -9.55 19.16
CA VAL A 410 -7.57 -10.25 20.30
C VAL A 410 -7.58 -11.76 20.04
N GLY A 411 -7.09 -12.54 21.01
CA GLY A 411 -7.04 -14.01 20.93
C GLY A 411 -5.94 -14.58 20.03
N PHE A 412 -5.16 -13.75 19.33
CA PHE A 412 -4.01 -14.23 18.54
C PHE A 412 -2.73 -14.19 19.37
N ARG A 413 -2.12 -15.36 19.58
CA ARG A 413 -0.82 -15.53 20.25
C ARG A 413 0.00 -16.52 19.42
N PRO A 414 1.04 -16.06 18.69
CA PRO A 414 1.88 -16.94 17.88
C PRO A 414 2.85 -17.78 18.73
N SER A 415 3.08 -17.39 19.99
CA SER A 415 3.86 -18.14 20.97
C SER A 415 3.41 -17.78 22.39
N GLU A 416 3.79 -18.59 23.39
CA GLU A 416 3.36 -18.40 24.78
C GLU A 416 3.85 -17.08 25.42
N ASP A 417 4.99 -16.58 24.97
CA ASP A 417 5.57 -15.31 25.42
C ASP A 417 4.88 -14.08 24.80
N VAL A 418 4.05 -14.26 23.78
CA VAL A 418 3.32 -13.17 23.12
C VAL A 418 1.97 -12.92 23.79
N ARG A 419 1.79 -11.69 24.28
CA ARG A 419 0.52 -11.21 24.86
C ARG A 419 -0.45 -10.80 23.77
N SER A 420 -1.74 -10.83 24.10
CA SER A 420 -2.83 -10.39 23.22
C SER A 420 -3.82 -9.56 24.05
N PRO A 421 -4.54 -8.59 23.46
CA PRO A 421 -5.51 -7.77 24.18
C PRO A 421 -6.63 -8.63 24.77
N THR A 422 -6.97 -8.40 26.03
CA THR A 422 -8.03 -9.16 26.74
C THR A 422 -9.24 -8.29 27.12
N ARG A 423 -9.12 -6.97 26.99
CA ARG A 423 -10.13 -5.99 27.41
C ARG A 423 -10.48 -5.00 26.28
N PRO A 424 -10.83 -5.48 25.07
CA PRO A 424 -11.26 -4.58 24.00
C PRO A 424 -12.47 -3.76 24.45
N GLY A 425 -12.54 -2.51 24.01
CA GLY A 425 -13.67 -1.60 24.22
C GLY A 425 -14.88 -2.06 23.43
N HIS A 426 -15.51 -3.15 23.89
CA HIS A 426 -16.58 -3.86 23.18
C HIS A 426 -17.59 -4.43 24.18
N ARG A 427 -18.86 -3.99 24.04
CA ARG A 427 -19.97 -4.26 24.97
C ARG A 427 -20.25 -5.75 25.13
N SER A 428 -20.67 -6.40 24.05
CA SER A 428 -21.16 -7.77 24.10
C SER A 428 -20.11 -8.77 24.63
N SER A 429 -18.83 -8.59 24.26
CA SER A 429 -17.75 -9.47 24.73
C SER A 429 -17.41 -9.27 26.21
N SER A 430 -17.70 -8.10 26.77
CA SER A 430 -17.49 -7.78 28.19
C SER A 430 -18.51 -8.43 29.11
N CYS A 431 -19.63 -8.88 28.56
CA CYS A 431 -20.71 -9.53 29.29
C CYS A 431 -20.45 -11.02 29.51
N SER A 432 -21.01 -11.57 30.60
CA SER A 432 -21.04 -13.01 30.83
C SER A 432 -21.69 -13.75 29.66
N ARG A 433 -21.21 -14.98 29.40
CA ARG A 433 -21.88 -15.90 28.46
C ARG A 433 -23.20 -16.43 29.01
N ASP A 434 -23.33 -16.44 30.33
CA ASP A 434 -24.59 -16.74 30.99
C ASP A 434 -25.55 -15.55 30.82
N ALA A 435 -26.72 -15.82 30.22
CA ALA A 435 -27.73 -14.80 29.95
C ALA A 435 -28.43 -14.36 31.24
N ASP A 436 -28.45 -15.20 32.28
CA ASP A 436 -29.10 -14.89 33.56
C ASP A 436 -28.25 -13.94 34.43
N VAL A 437 -26.97 -13.75 34.07
CA VAL A 437 -26.07 -12.80 34.73
C VAL A 437 -26.22 -11.44 34.08
N THR A 438 -26.77 -10.46 34.81
CA THR A 438 -26.89 -9.05 34.36
C THR A 438 -25.57 -8.54 33.77
N CYS A 439 -25.66 -7.80 32.66
CA CYS A 439 -24.53 -7.07 32.10
C CYS A 439 -24.86 -5.58 32.00
N ASP A 440 -24.07 -4.74 32.67
CA ASP A 440 -24.29 -3.30 32.73
C ASP A 440 -22.98 -2.48 32.80
N TRP A 441 -23.06 -1.21 33.19
CA TRP A 441 -21.90 -0.31 33.31
C TRP A 441 -20.84 -0.79 34.32
N ALA A 442 -21.19 -1.66 35.27
CA ALA A 442 -20.23 -2.31 36.16
C ALA A 442 -19.29 -3.24 35.37
N ASP A 443 -19.81 -3.97 34.37
CA ASP A 443 -19.00 -4.81 33.48
C ASP A 443 -18.10 -4.00 32.56
N ALA A 444 -18.56 -2.82 32.14
CA ALA A 444 -17.78 -1.86 31.36
C ALA A 444 -16.50 -1.45 32.11
N SER A 445 -16.67 -1.14 33.39
CA SER A 445 -15.63 -0.63 34.29
C SER A 445 -14.80 -1.73 34.95
N ARG A 446 -15.14 -3.00 34.72
CA ARG A 446 -14.48 -4.13 35.38
C ARG A 446 -13.02 -4.26 34.94
N ASP A 447 -12.11 -4.20 35.90
CA ASP A 447 -10.67 -4.40 35.69
C ASP A 447 -10.30 -5.89 35.54
N ALA A 448 -10.98 -6.57 34.61
CA ALA A 448 -10.79 -7.98 34.33
C ALA A 448 -10.98 -8.28 32.84
N ASP A 449 -10.45 -9.42 32.42
CA ASP A 449 -10.56 -9.91 31.06
C ASP A 449 -12.03 -10.06 30.66
N SER A 450 -12.31 -9.77 29.38
CA SER A 450 -13.65 -9.95 28.80
C SER A 450 -14.08 -11.42 28.93
N PRO A 451 -15.28 -11.74 29.45
CA PRO A 451 -15.70 -13.13 29.62
C PRO A 451 -15.77 -13.90 28.29
N SER A 452 -16.05 -13.19 27.19
CA SER A 452 -15.98 -13.74 25.84
C SER A 452 -14.75 -13.19 25.12
N VAL A 453 -13.93 -14.06 24.54
CA VAL A 453 -12.81 -13.65 23.69
C VAL A 453 -13.36 -13.16 22.35
N LEU A 454 -13.16 -11.87 22.05
CA LEU A 454 -13.52 -11.26 20.77
C LEU A 454 -12.48 -11.61 19.70
N ALA A 455 -12.37 -12.89 19.38
CA ALA A 455 -11.26 -13.44 18.60
C ALA A 455 -11.13 -12.75 17.23
N GLY A 456 -9.92 -12.30 16.90
CA GLY A 456 -9.57 -11.66 15.64
C GLY A 456 -9.75 -10.15 15.58
N ALA A 457 -10.36 -9.52 16.59
CA ALA A 457 -10.52 -8.07 16.57
C ALA A 457 -9.16 -7.37 16.63
N LEU A 458 -8.90 -6.48 15.67
CA LEU A 458 -7.74 -5.60 15.67
C LEU A 458 -8.09 -4.36 16.51
N VAL A 459 -7.39 -4.18 17.62
CA VAL A 459 -7.55 -2.99 18.47
C VAL A 459 -6.91 -1.76 17.82
N SER A 460 -7.28 -0.56 18.27
CA SER A 460 -6.74 0.71 17.76
C SER A 460 -5.21 0.75 17.73
N GLY A 461 -4.54 0.13 18.71
CA GLY A 461 -3.09 -0.08 18.68
C GLY A 461 -2.34 0.64 19.80
N PRO A 462 -1.00 0.72 19.72
CA PRO A 462 -0.16 1.30 20.75
C PRO A 462 -0.04 2.83 20.65
N GLY A 463 0.62 3.43 21.65
CA GLY A 463 1.11 4.81 21.57
C GLY A 463 2.24 4.99 20.56
N ARG A 464 2.64 6.26 20.34
CA ARG A 464 3.78 6.64 19.48
C ARG A 464 5.11 6.01 19.92
N ASP A 465 5.19 5.63 21.18
CA ASP A 465 6.32 5.02 21.88
C ASP A 465 6.15 3.50 22.07
N ASP A 466 5.24 2.88 21.31
CA ASP A 466 4.84 1.48 21.44
C ASP A 466 4.14 1.12 22.78
N SER A 467 3.68 2.10 23.58
CA SER A 467 3.02 1.82 24.86
C SER A 467 1.63 1.18 24.70
N TYR A 468 1.41 0.02 25.37
CA TYR A 468 0.14 -0.72 25.35
C TYR A 468 -0.11 -1.59 26.62
N SER A 469 0.62 -1.41 27.71
CA SER A 469 0.43 -2.21 28.92
C SER A 469 -0.77 -1.73 29.76
N GLY A 470 -1.49 -2.67 30.37
CA GLY A 470 -2.56 -2.37 31.36
C GLY A 470 -3.72 -1.53 30.81
N VAL A 471 -3.96 -1.58 29.51
CA VAL A 471 -4.92 -0.69 28.85
C VAL A 471 -6.35 -1.05 29.26
N SER A 472 -7.04 -0.06 29.84
CA SER A 472 -8.45 -0.14 30.22
C SER A 472 -9.36 -0.32 29.00
N ARG A 473 -10.50 -0.98 29.21
CA ARG A 473 -11.59 -1.12 28.23
C ARG A 473 -12.08 0.22 27.68
N HIS A 474 -12.08 1.26 28.51
CA HIS A 474 -12.51 2.60 28.16
C HIS A 474 -11.44 3.45 27.46
N ASN A 475 -10.20 2.95 27.33
CA ASN A 475 -9.17 3.65 26.58
C ASN A 475 -9.37 3.37 25.08
N TYR A 476 -10.38 4.02 24.48
CA TYR A 476 -10.75 3.82 23.08
C TYR A 476 -9.62 4.18 22.10
N ASN A 477 -8.69 5.07 22.50
CA ASN A 477 -7.50 5.39 21.70
C ASN A 477 -6.55 4.19 21.50
N ARG A 478 -6.68 3.15 22.33
CA ARG A 478 -5.83 1.95 22.31
C ARG A 478 -6.64 0.66 22.11
N ASN A 479 -7.80 0.55 22.77
CA ASN A 479 -8.63 -0.66 22.85
C ASN A 479 -9.95 -0.59 22.06
N ALA A 480 -10.25 0.50 21.35
CA ALA A 480 -11.38 0.47 20.42
C ALA A 480 -11.15 -0.59 19.34
N VAL A 481 -12.25 -1.22 18.91
CA VAL A 481 -12.29 -2.16 17.80
C VAL A 481 -13.38 -1.69 16.84
N SER A 482 -13.19 -1.92 15.55
CA SER A 482 -14.16 -1.56 14.52
C SER A 482 -13.98 -2.44 13.30
N ILE A 483 -15.08 -2.73 12.60
CA ILE A 483 -15.08 -3.52 11.35
C ILE A 483 -14.13 -2.94 10.29
N GLN A 484 -13.89 -1.63 10.31
CA GLN A 484 -12.98 -0.96 9.38
C GLN A 484 -11.50 -1.18 9.72
N TYR A 485 -11.14 -1.43 10.99
CA TYR A 485 -9.76 -1.73 11.38
C TYR A 485 -9.34 -3.10 10.84
N ASN A 486 -10.27 -4.05 10.85
CA ASN A 486 -10.05 -5.39 10.32
C ASN A 486 -10.10 -5.47 8.79
N ALA A 487 -10.59 -4.45 8.08
CA ALA A 487 -10.92 -4.53 6.66
C ALA A 487 -9.69 -4.79 5.77
N GLY A 488 -8.81 -3.80 5.64
CA GLY A 488 -7.56 -3.99 4.91
C GLY A 488 -6.65 -5.02 5.58
N PHE A 489 -6.68 -5.12 6.93
CA PHE A 489 -5.96 -6.15 7.67
C PHE A 489 -6.25 -7.57 7.16
N THR A 490 -7.53 -7.91 6.96
CA THR A 490 -7.95 -9.24 6.48
C THR A 490 -7.39 -9.53 5.08
N GLY A 491 -7.49 -8.57 4.16
CA GLY A 491 -6.90 -8.69 2.83
C GLY A 491 -5.37 -8.83 2.90
N ALA A 492 -4.70 -8.00 3.71
CA ALA A 492 -3.26 -8.00 3.85
C ALA A 492 -2.71 -9.32 4.43
N LEU A 493 -3.45 -9.99 5.32
CA LEU A 493 -3.08 -11.32 5.83
C LEU A 493 -2.98 -12.36 4.70
N ALA A 494 -3.92 -12.34 3.76
CA ALA A 494 -3.89 -13.24 2.60
C ALA A 494 -2.75 -12.88 1.65
N GLY A 495 -2.61 -11.58 1.32
CA GLY A 495 -1.57 -11.08 0.43
C GLY A 495 -0.14 -11.27 0.96
N ALA A 496 0.05 -11.27 2.28
CA ALA A 496 1.34 -11.48 2.92
C ALA A 496 1.72 -12.97 3.12
N GLY A 497 0.75 -13.90 3.06
CA GLY A 497 0.94 -15.26 3.57
C GLY A 497 0.88 -16.43 2.59
N CYS A 498 0.07 -16.39 1.53
CA CYS A 498 -0.33 -17.64 0.85
C CYS A 498 0.14 -17.81 -0.60
N SER A 499 0.79 -16.82 -1.21
CA SER A 499 1.40 -16.95 -2.57
C SER A 499 2.90 -17.22 -2.53
N TRP A 500 3.49 -17.44 -1.36
CA TRP A 500 4.93 -17.24 -1.15
C TRP A 500 5.80 -18.50 -1.25
N ALA A 501 5.24 -19.70 -1.21
CA ALA A 501 6.03 -20.94 -1.28
C ALA A 501 6.72 -21.17 -2.63
N SER A 502 6.19 -20.61 -3.74
CA SER A 502 6.85 -20.62 -5.05
C SER A 502 7.78 -19.41 -5.29
N TYR A 503 7.68 -18.36 -4.47
CA TYR A 503 8.41 -17.09 -4.65
C TYR A 503 9.57 -16.88 -3.64
N CYS A 504 9.58 -17.56 -2.50
CA CYS A 504 10.54 -17.39 -1.41
C CYS A 504 11.31 -18.67 -1.05
N SER A 505 11.94 -19.31 -2.04
CA SER A 505 13.13 -20.13 -1.75
C SER A 505 14.30 -19.29 -1.19
N GLY A 506 14.19 -17.96 -1.15
CA GLY A 506 14.97 -17.06 -0.30
C GLY A 506 14.06 -16.34 0.70
N GLY A 507 14.37 -16.45 1.99
CA GLY A 507 13.56 -15.88 3.07
C GLY A 507 13.33 -14.38 2.94
N CYS A 508 12.28 -13.88 3.59
CA CYS A 508 12.07 -12.45 3.82
C CYS A 508 13.06 -11.92 4.88
N SER A 509 14.36 -12.06 4.64
CA SER A 509 15.31 -11.11 5.18
C SER A 509 15.43 -9.96 4.18
N ILE A 510 15.33 -8.73 4.67
CA ILE A 510 16.06 -7.64 4.04
C ILE A 510 17.53 -7.92 4.39
N ASN A 511 18.11 -8.93 3.76
CA ASN A 511 19.55 -9.01 3.57
C ASN A 511 19.78 -8.39 2.19
N ASP A 512 20.80 -7.55 2.09
CA ASP A 512 21.24 -6.80 0.91
C ASP A 512 21.70 -7.66 -0.29
N ASP A 513 21.05 -8.80 -0.55
CA ASP A 513 21.28 -9.64 -1.71
C ASP A 513 20.26 -9.31 -2.80
N ASP A 514 20.54 -8.18 -3.45
CA ASP A 514 19.84 -7.65 -4.62
C ASP A 514 19.56 -8.73 -5.67
N GLY A 515 18.28 -8.98 -5.92
CA GLY A 515 17.79 -9.99 -6.84
C GLY A 515 17.98 -9.65 -8.31
N ALA A 516 19.22 -9.59 -8.78
CA ALA A 516 19.52 -9.02 -10.08
C ALA A 516 19.84 -9.99 -11.22
N CYS A 517 20.51 -11.13 -11.02
CA CYS A 517 20.86 -12.00 -12.15
C CYS A 517 20.71 -13.48 -11.82
N ASP A 518 20.49 -14.30 -12.84
CA ASP A 518 20.42 -15.75 -12.71
C ASP A 518 21.75 -16.31 -12.17
N ALA A 519 21.70 -17.08 -11.09
CA ALA A 519 22.88 -17.71 -10.49
C ALA A 519 23.57 -18.71 -11.45
N ALA A 520 22.88 -19.18 -12.48
CA ALA A 520 23.45 -20.02 -13.54
C ALA A 520 24.22 -19.21 -14.60
N ASP A 521 24.07 -17.88 -14.67
CA ASP A 521 24.73 -17.05 -15.67
C ASP A 521 26.24 -16.86 -15.33
N PRO A 522 27.16 -17.11 -16.29
CA PRO A 522 28.60 -17.01 -16.03
C PRO A 522 29.08 -15.62 -15.58
N ALA A 523 28.48 -14.54 -16.09
CA ALA A 523 28.83 -13.17 -15.68
C ALA A 523 28.32 -12.90 -14.25
N CYS A 524 27.12 -13.39 -13.92
CA CYS A 524 26.56 -13.32 -12.57
C CYS A 524 27.40 -14.08 -11.53
N GLN A 525 27.89 -15.27 -11.89
CA GLN A 525 28.82 -16.05 -11.07
C GLN A 525 30.13 -15.30 -10.86
N THR A 526 30.67 -14.71 -11.94
CA THR A 526 31.91 -13.93 -11.89
C THR A 526 31.75 -12.70 -11.00
N CYS A 527 30.63 -11.99 -11.05
CA CYS A 527 30.32 -10.90 -10.12
C CYS A 527 30.33 -11.34 -8.65
N GLY A 528 29.99 -12.60 -8.38
CA GLY A 528 29.96 -13.16 -7.02
C GLY A 528 31.32 -13.64 -6.50
N THR A 529 32.19 -14.12 -7.38
CA THR A 529 33.40 -14.87 -7.00
C THR A 529 34.69 -14.13 -7.31
N HIS A 530 34.68 -13.17 -8.25
CA HIS A 530 35.90 -12.52 -8.69
C HIS A 530 36.45 -11.56 -7.61
N PRO A 531 37.71 -11.73 -7.16
CA PRO A 531 38.25 -11.01 -5.99
C PRO A 531 38.37 -9.50 -6.21
N SER A 532 38.48 -9.05 -7.46
CA SER A 532 38.55 -7.63 -7.80
C SER A 532 37.19 -6.93 -7.88
N VAL A 533 36.08 -7.68 -7.82
CA VAL A 533 34.72 -7.10 -7.73
C VAL A 533 34.45 -6.73 -6.27
N THR A 534 34.64 -5.45 -5.94
CA THR A 534 34.40 -4.91 -4.61
C THR A 534 32.96 -4.41 -4.44
N ASN A 535 32.28 -4.07 -5.54
CA ASN A 535 30.85 -3.78 -5.57
C ASN A 535 30.08 -4.89 -6.31
N ARG A 536 29.93 -6.04 -5.64
CA ARG A 536 29.27 -7.24 -6.20
C ARG A 536 27.80 -7.01 -6.53
N THR A 537 27.17 -6.20 -5.70
CA THR A 537 25.77 -5.80 -5.81
C THR A 537 25.51 -5.05 -7.12
N ALA A 538 26.29 -3.99 -7.39
CA ALA A 538 26.22 -3.25 -8.66
C ALA A 538 26.55 -4.14 -9.87
N CYS A 539 27.52 -5.04 -9.75
CA CYS A 539 27.90 -5.96 -10.82
C CYS A 539 26.74 -6.89 -11.20
N ARG A 540 26.10 -7.51 -10.21
CA ARG A 540 24.94 -8.39 -10.44
C ARG A 540 23.75 -7.62 -10.97
N SER A 541 23.48 -6.42 -10.42
CA SER A 541 22.49 -5.44 -10.91
C SER A 541 22.66 -5.16 -12.39
N CYS A 542 23.88 -4.84 -12.82
CA CYS A 542 24.22 -4.60 -14.21
C CYS A 542 23.92 -5.80 -15.11
N VAL A 543 24.39 -7.00 -14.74
CA VAL A 543 24.16 -8.24 -15.51
C VAL A 543 22.67 -8.49 -15.69
N GLY A 544 21.90 -8.28 -14.63
CA GLY A 544 20.44 -8.36 -14.64
C GLY A 544 19.77 -7.39 -15.62
N LYS A 545 20.15 -6.12 -15.54
CA LYS A 545 19.62 -5.06 -16.41
C LYS A 545 19.88 -5.39 -17.88
N LEU A 546 21.10 -5.80 -18.23
CA LEU A 546 21.44 -6.18 -19.61
C LEU A 546 20.59 -7.36 -20.10
N MET A 547 20.43 -8.41 -19.28
CA MET A 547 19.60 -9.57 -19.62
C MET A 547 18.13 -9.19 -19.91
N THR A 548 17.60 -8.20 -19.19
CA THR A 548 16.23 -7.71 -19.42
C THR A 548 16.08 -6.78 -20.63
N MET A 549 17.18 -6.14 -21.05
CA MET A 549 17.17 -5.24 -22.21
C MET A 549 17.23 -6.03 -23.51
N ASP A 550 18.22 -6.93 -23.63
CA ASP A 550 18.37 -7.82 -24.76
C ASP A 550 19.25 -9.03 -24.34
N PRO A 551 18.74 -10.27 -24.47
CA PRO A 551 19.45 -11.48 -24.03
C PRO A 551 20.77 -11.74 -24.78
N ASP A 552 20.96 -11.14 -25.96
CA ASP A 552 22.15 -11.32 -26.80
C ASP A 552 23.29 -10.33 -26.45
N LEU A 553 23.04 -9.36 -25.56
CA LEU A 553 24.07 -8.43 -25.10
C LEU A 553 25.16 -9.15 -24.31
N ASP A 554 26.42 -8.76 -24.53
CA ASP A 554 27.57 -9.29 -23.80
C ASP A 554 27.52 -8.83 -22.33
N ARG A 555 27.12 -9.74 -21.45
CA ARG A 555 27.00 -9.45 -20.01
C ARG A 555 28.35 -9.36 -19.31
N ASN A 556 29.45 -9.77 -19.94
CA ASN A 556 30.78 -9.62 -19.37
C ASN A 556 31.20 -8.15 -19.28
N LYS A 557 30.55 -7.24 -20.02
CA LYS A 557 30.80 -5.79 -19.96
C LYS A 557 30.63 -5.22 -18.55
N CYS A 558 29.67 -5.75 -17.79
CA CYS A 558 29.49 -5.40 -16.38
C CYS A 558 30.71 -5.77 -15.53
N VAL A 559 31.33 -6.92 -15.80
CA VAL A 559 32.54 -7.38 -15.12
C VAL A 559 33.77 -6.61 -15.60
N MET A 560 33.78 -6.20 -16.88
CA MET A 560 34.89 -5.46 -17.51
C MET A 560 35.12 -4.06 -16.95
N CYS A 561 34.10 -3.46 -16.31
CA CYS A 561 34.24 -2.25 -15.47
C CYS A 561 35.48 -2.28 -14.55
N LEU A 562 36.01 -3.47 -14.25
CA LEU A 562 37.11 -3.70 -13.32
C LEU A 562 38.30 -4.42 -13.94
N THR A 563 38.05 -5.49 -14.70
CA THR A 563 39.10 -6.43 -15.14
C THR A 563 40.10 -5.79 -16.10
N SER A 564 39.69 -4.71 -16.78
CA SER A 564 40.55 -3.97 -17.71
C SER A 564 41.12 -2.67 -17.15
N SER A 565 40.63 -2.17 -16.00
CA SER A 565 40.97 -0.84 -15.45
C SER A 565 41.79 -0.89 -14.16
N GLY A 566 41.77 -2.01 -13.44
CA GLY A 566 42.49 -2.20 -12.18
C GLY A 566 41.90 -1.44 -10.98
N ASN A 567 40.73 -0.81 -11.10
CA ASN A 567 40.12 -0.02 -10.04
C ASN A 567 39.37 -0.88 -9.02
N THR A 568 39.73 -0.76 -7.75
CA THR A 568 39.11 -1.50 -6.62
C THR A 568 38.18 -0.65 -5.77
N HIS A 569 37.96 0.63 -6.12
CA HIS A 569 37.12 1.53 -5.34
C HIS A 569 35.61 1.26 -5.55
N PRO A 570 34.88 0.79 -4.54
CA PRO A 570 33.51 0.25 -4.72
C PRO A 570 32.51 1.28 -5.26
N GLY A 571 32.67 2.56 -4.92
CA GLY A 571 31.82 3.63 -5.46
C GLY A 571 32.05 3.90 -6.95
N VAL A 572 33.29 3.80 -7.44
CA VAL A 572 33.62 4.00 -8.85
C VAL A 572 33.21 2.77 -9.67
N GLN A 573 33.41 1.57 -9.11
CA GLN A 573 32.88 0.32 -9.67
C GLN A 573 31.35 0.40 -9.84
N GLY A 574 30.66 0.88 -8.80
CA GLY A 574 29.21 1.07 -8.79
C GLY A 574 28.72 1.97 -9.91
N VAL A 575 29.34 3.15 -10.09
CA VAL A 575 28.95 4.07 -11.18
C VAL A 575 29.12 3.43 -12.56
N CYS A 576 30.22 2.71 -12.79
CA CYS A 576 30.45 2.05 -14.07
C CYS A 576 29.36 1.00 -14.37
N MET A 577 29.03 0.17 -13.37
CA MET A 577 28.10 -0.96 -13.52
C MET A 577 26.64 -0.54 -13.50
N ASP A 578 26.24 0.43 -12.67
CA ASP A 578 24.84 0.79 -12.50
C ASP A 578 24.38 1.95 -13.39
N GLU A 579 25.29 2.82 -13.81
CA GLU A 579 24.97 4.05 -14.54
C GLU A 579 25.53 4.01 -15.97
N CYS A 580 26.81 3.69 -16.15
CA CYS A 580 27.48 3.80 -17.45
C CYS A 580 27.10 2.67 -18.43
N VAL A 581 27.31 1.41 -18.05
CA VAL A 581 27.07 0.24 -18.92
C VAL A 581 25.59 0.13 -19.31
N PRO A 582 24.61 0.19 -18.38
CA PRO A 582 23.20 0.17 -18.76
C PRO A 582 22.77 1.40 -19.56
N GLY A 583 23.41 2.55 -19.34
CA GLY A 583 23.16 3.77 -20.10
C GLY A 583 23.53 3.61 -21.58
N LEU A 584 24.73 3.09 -21.88
CA LEU A 584 25.14 2.79 -23.26
C LEU A 584 24.28 1.69 -23.90
N ALA A 585 23.92 0.67 -23.12
CA ALA A 585 23.00 -0.40 -23.54
C ALA A 585 21.66 0.16 -24.04
N SER A 586 21.07 1.08 -23.27
CA SER A 586 19.77 1.68 -23.59
C SER A 586 19.76 2.51 -24.87
N GLN A 587 20.94 2.91 -25.36
CA GLN A 587 21.11 3.64 -26.62
C GLN A 587 21.58 2.74 -27.77
N ALA A 588 21.64 1.42 -27.56
CA ALA A 588 22.24 0.47 -28.49
C ALA A 588 23.71 0.78 -28.84
N LYS A 589 24.44 1.44 -27.91
CA LYS A 589 25.86 1.79 -28.04
C LYS A 589 26.76 0.86 -27.24
N LEU A 590 26.27 -0.33 -26.85
CA LEU A 590 27.00 -1.31 -26.04
C LEU A 590 28.22 -1.94 -26.76
N ASN A 591 28.54 -1.51 -27.98
CA ASN A 591 29.75 -1.94 -28.67
C ASN A 591 30.83 -0.84 -28.75
N ASP A 592 30.50 0.40 -28.35
CA ASP A 592 31.39 1.58 -28.39
C ASP A 592 32.12 1.84 -27.05
N GLU A 593 32.22 0.81 -26.21
CA GLU A 593 32.21 0.98 -24.75
C GLU A 593 33.55 0.95 -24.04
N ALA A 594 34.66 1.00 -24.77
CA ALA A 594 35.98 1.13 -24.14
C ALA A 594 36.03 2.33 -23.16
N GLY A 595 35.10 3.28 -23.26
CA GLY A 595 34.91 4.39 -22.34
C GLY A 595 34.51 4.03 -20.91
N CYS A 596 33.52 3.17 -20.66
CA CYS A 596 33.00 2.98 -19.28
C CYS A 596 34.07 2.39 -18.36
N TRP A 597 34.72 1.31 -18.78
CA TRP A 597 35.81 0.71 -18.00
C TRP A 597 37.17 1.34 -18.26
N GLY A 598 37.48 1.72 -19.50
CA GLY A 598 38.80 2.27 -19.86
C GLY A 598 39.00 3.71 -19.41
N ILE A 599 37.93 4.43 -19.09
CA ILE A 599 37.97 5.86 -18.75
C ILE A 599 37.25 6.13 -17.42
N CYS A 600 35.94 5.92 -17.35
CA CYS A 600 35.15 6.32 -16.17
C CYS A 600 35.38 5.43 -14.94
N ALA A 601 35.94 4.23 -15.13
CA ALA A 601 36.40 3.38 -14.04
C ALA A 601 37.93 3.39 -13.88
N ASN A 602 38.69 4.02 -14.77
CA ASN A 602 40.15 3.94 -14.75
C ASN A 602 40.76 4.89 -13.70
N PRO A 603 41.57 4.37 -12.76
CA PRO A 603 42.10 5.17 -11.65
C PRO A 603 43.07 6.25 -12.12
N SER A 604 43.65 6.15 -13.33
CA SER A 604 44.48 7.21 -13.91
C SER A 604 43.67 8.45 -14.29
N PHE A 605 42.35 8.32 -14.49
CA PHE A 605 41.49 9.40 -14.97
C PHE A 605 40.56 9.95 -13.88
N VAL A 606 39.90 9.06 -13.14
CA VAL A 606 38.93 9.44 -12.10
C VAL A 606 39.43 9.15 -10.68
N SER A 607 40.63 8.56 -10.53
CA SER A 607 41.16 8.14 -9.23
C SER A 607 40.14 7.29 -8.46
N ARG A 608 39.84 7.66 -7.22
CA ARG A 608 38.77 7.11 -6.38
C ARG A 608 37.57 8.06 -6.28
N ASN A 609 37.50 9.08 -7.14
CA ASN A 609 36.48 10.11 -7.08
C ASN A 609 35.19 9.65 -7.80
N THR A 610 34.18 9.31 -7.00
CA THR A 610 32.88 8.82 -7.49
C THR A 610 32.11 9.91 -8.26
N SER A 611 32.29 11.19 -7.89
CA SER A 611 31.62 12.30 -8.58
C SER A 611 32.17 12.48 -10.00
N GLN A 612 33.50 12.41 -10.16
CA GLN A 612 34.14 12.46 -11.49
C GLN A 612 33.74 11.25 -12.34
N ALA A 613 33.68 10.05 -11.75
CA ALA A 613 33.21 8.85 -12.45
C ALA A 613 31.77 9.02 -12.96
N ARG A 614 30.87 9.59 -12.16
CA ARG A 614 29.47 9.85 -12.56
C ARG A 614 29.37 10.90 -13.66
N HIS A 615 30.16 11.96 -13.56
CA HIS A 615 30.20 12.98 -14.61
C HIS A 615 30.71 12.42 -15.94
N CYS A 616 31.77 11.61 -15.89
CA CYS A 616 32.29 10.88 -17.03
C CYS A 616 31.23 9.96 -17.65
N ALA A 617 30.52 9.17 -16.83
CA ALA A 617 29.46 8.28 -17.30
C ALA A 617 28.33 9.05 -18.00
N ARG A 618 27.90 10.20 -17.44
CA ARG A 618 26.92 11.09 -18.10
C ARG A 618 27.42 11.56 -19.46
N CYS A 619 28.68 11.97 -19.57
CA CYS A 619 29.25 12.40 -20.86
C CYS A 619 29.23 11.26 -21.88
N LEU A 620 29.70 10.07 -21.52
CA LEU A 620 29.70 8.93 -22.44
C LEU A 620 28.30 8.51 -22.90
N VAL A 621 27.31 8.60 -22.01
CA VAL A 621 25.93 8.27 -22.34
C VAL A 621 25.27 9.36 -23.18
N GLN A 622 25.60 10.64 -23.01
CA GLN A 622 24.87 11.73 -23.67
C GLN A 622 25.57 12.30 -24.91
N ALA A 623 26.89 12.17 -25.02
CA ALA A 623 27.65 12.73 -26.13
C ALA A 623 27.37 12.01 -27.46
N LEU A 624 27.49 12.77 -28.55
CA LEU A 624 27.40 12.24 -29.92
C LEU A 624 28.59 11.32 -30.26
N ASP A 625 29.78 11.66 -29.77
CA ASP A 625 31.00 10.87 -29.90
C ASP A 625 31.74 10.78 -28.55
N HIS A 626 31.97 9.54 -28.11
CA HIS A 626 32.58 9.18 -26.83
C HIS A 626 34.09 9.51 -26.77
N GLY A 627 34.77 9.62 -27.92
CA GLY A 627 36.18 10.00 -28.02
C GLY A 627 36.45 11.42 -27.47
N TYR A 628 35.45 12.28 -27.49
CA TYR A 628 35.56 13.64 -26.96
C TYR A 628 35.56 13.69 -25.44
N CYS A 629 34.70 12.90 -24.78
CA CYS A 629 34.70 12.76 -23.32
C CYS A 629 36.07 12.26 -22.82
N SER A 630 36.69 11.37 -23.57
CA SER A 630 38.05 10.85 -23.32
C SER A 630 39.12 11.95 -23.40
N SER A 631 39.02 12.80 -24.40
CA SER A 631 39.97 13.88 -24.66
C SER A 631 39.97 14.95 -23.56
N CYS A 632 38.83 15.15 -22.88
CA CYS A 632 38.73 16.07 -21.74
C CYS A 632 39.68 15.71 -20.59
N PHE A 633 39.92 14.43 -20.33
CA PHE A 633 40.87 14.00 -19.31
C PHE A 633 42.31 14.38 -19.66
N MET A 634 42.68 14.28 -20.94
CA MET A 634 44.00 14.70 -21.42
C MET A 634 44.18 16.21 -21.34
N ALA A 635 43.14 16.98 -21.68
CA ALA A 635 43.16 18.44 -21.57
C ALA A 635 43.26 18.91 -20.12
N ALA A 636 42.44 18.34 -19.22
CA ALA A 636 42.46 18.65 -17.79
C ALA A 636 43.78 18.24 -17.13
N GLY A 637 44.43 17.16 -17.60
CA GLY A 637 45.71 16.66 -17.11
C GLY A 637 46.89 17.64 -17.23
N THR A 638 46.73 18.76 -17.93
CA THR A 638 47.69 19.87 -17.94
C THR A 638 47.77 20.63 -16.60
N HIS A 639 46.72 20.53 -15.77
CA HIS A 639 46.66 21.16 -14.45
C HIS A 639 47.20 20.22 -13.36
N ARG A 640 48.20 20.67 -12.61
CA ARG A 640 48.85 19.87 -11.55
C ARG A 640 48.13 19.91 -10.20
N ALA A 641 47.31 20.94 -9.95
CA ALA A 641 46.56 21.07 -8.71
C ALA A 641 45.25 20.26 -8.78
N PRO A 642 44.91 19.44 -7.78
CA PRO A 642 43.72 18.58 -7.82
C PRO A 642 42.38 19.32 -8.01
N ALA A 643 42.25 20.51 -7.40
CA ALA A 643 41.07 21.35 -7.53
C ALA A 643 40.92 21.90 -8.96
N ASP A 644 42.01 22.38 -9.55
CA ASP A 644 42.02 22.88 -10.93
C ASP A 644 41.81 21.78 -11.96
N TYR A 645 42.37 20.59 -11.73
CA TYR A 645 42.10 19.42 -12.55
C TYR A 645 40.61 19.05 -12.54
N THR A 646 40.00 19.01 -11.36
CA THR A 646 38.58 18.65 -11.21
C THR A 646 37.67 19.66 -11.89
N ASP A 647 37.95 20.95 -11.70
CA ASP A 647 37.21 22.05 -12.34
C ASP A 647 37.38 22.04 -13.86
N ALA A 648 38.61 21.91 -14.37
CA ALA A 648 38.88 21.83 -15.80
C ALA A 648 38.21 20.63 -16.48
N LEU A 649 38.22 19.47 -15.80
CA LEU A 649 37.54 18.26 -16.27
C LEU A 649 36.02 18.46 -16.30
N SER A 650 35.43 19.00 -15.24
CA SER A 650 33.99 19.26 -15.16
C SER A 650 33.53 20.18 -16.30
N VAL A 651 34.22 21.32 -16.47
CA VAL A 651 33.90 22.30 -17.51
C VAL A 651 33.99 21.67 -18.91
N CYS A 652 35.02 20.88 -19.16
CA CYS A 652 35.16 20.21 -20.45
C CYS A 652 34.03 19.22 -20.73
N LEU A 653 33.71 18.35 -19.76
CA LEU A 653 32.66 17.35 -19.91
C LEU A 653 31.29 18.01 -20.10
N ASP A 654 30.99 19.08 -19.37
CA ASP A 654 29.74 19.84 -19.52
C ASP A 654 29.62 20.50 -20.90
N CYS A 655 30.72 21.05 -21.43
CA CYS A 655 30.79 21.60 -22.78
C CYS A 655 30.52 20.54 -23.86
N VAL A 656 31.11 19.34 -23.70
CA VAL A 656 30.89 18.21 -24.63
C VAL A 656 29.44 17.73 -24.56
N ILE A 657 28.87 17.60 -23.36
CA ILE A 657 27.48 17.18 -23.14
C ILE A 657 26.48 18.17 -23.79
N SER A 658 26.80 19.46 -23.73
CA SER A 658 25.94 20.53 -24.26
C SER A 658 25.89 20.58 -25.79
N GLY A 659 26.70 19.77 -26.48
CA GLY A 659 26.63 19.63 -27.95
C GLY A 659 27.30 20.77 -28.71
N SER A 660 28.39 21.35 -28.18
CA SER A 660 29.17 22.40 -28.86
C SER A 660 29.48 22.05 -30.33
N PRO A 661 29.32 22.98 -31.29
CA PRO A 661 29.62 22.75 -32.71
C PRO A 661 31.09 22.42 -32.98
N ASP A 662 31.99 22.94 -32.14
CA ASP A 662 33.42 22.62 -32.15
C ASP A 662 33.82 22.01 -30.80
N VAL A 663 33.97 20.69 -30.79
CA VAL A 663 34.31 19.95 -29.58
C VAL A 663 35.78 20.10 -29.20
N TYR A 664 36.66 20.47 -30.14
CA TYR A 664 38.06 20.79 -29.84
C TYR A 664 38.17 22.11 -29.07
N ALA A 665 37.24 23.04 -29.29
CA ALA A 665 37.16 24.28 -28.50
C ALA A 665 36.85 23.99 -27.01
N CYS A 666 36.07 22.96 -26.68
CA CYS A 666 35.84 22.54 -25.30
C CYS A 666 37.15 22.09 -24.60
N LEU A 667 38.03 21.39 -25.34
CA LEU A 667 39.34 20.97 -24.84
C LEU A 667 40.24 22.17 -24.57
N ASP A 668 40.19 23.17 -25.44
CA ASP A 668 40.97 24.38 -25.29
C ASP A 668 40.47 25.27 -24.16
N CYS A 669 39.14 25.34 -23.93
CA CYS A 669 38.58 25.97 -22.74
C CYS A 669 39.13 25.33 -21.46
N ALA A 670 39.25 24.00 -21.40
CA ALA A 670 39.76 23.29 -20.23
C ALA A 670 41.22 23.64 -19.88
N LYS A 671 42.03 24.03 -20.88
CA LYS A 671 43.45 24.41 -20.69
C LYS A 671 43.62 25.82 -20.12
N LEU A 672 42.55 26.61 -20.00
CA LEU A 672 42.65 27.97 -19.49
C LEU A 672 43.08 27.99 -18.01
N PRO A 673 43.90 28.99 -17.61
CA PRO A 673 44.64 28.93 -16.35
C PRO A 673 43.79 29.17 -15.10
N THR A 674 42.58 29.75 -15.23
CA THR A 674 41.72 30.05 -14.08
C THR A 674 40.32 29.46 -14.24
N PRO A 675 39.66 29.01 -13.14
CA PRO A 675 38.29 28.49 -13.17
C PRO A 675 37.28 29.43 -13.85
N GLU A 676 37.41 30.73 -13.61
CA GLU A 676 36.57 31.77 -14.19
C GLU A 676 36.67 31.81 -15.71
N LYS A 677 37.90 31.76 -16.25
CA LYS A 677 38.14 31.74 -17.70
C LYS A 677 37.63 30.46 -18.35
N ARG A 678 37.78 29.31 -17.67
CA ARG A 678 37.25 28.02 -18.13
C ARG A 678 35.73 28.06 -18.28
N ARG A 679 35.03 28.52 -17.23
CA ARG A 679 33.56 28.67 -17.25
C ARG A 679 33.08 29.66 -18.30
N ALA A 680 33.67 30.86 -18.36
CA ALA A 680 33.29 31.88 -19.34
C ALA A 680 33.45 31.37 -20.79
N CYS A 681 34.54 30.67 -21.07
CA CYS A 681 34.78 30.05 -22.37
C CYS A 681 33.72 28.99 -22.71
N SER A 682 33.42 28.07 -21.78
CA SER A 682 32.41 27.03 -21.99
C SER A 682 30.99 27.58 -22.14
N THR A 683 30.61 28.60 -21.37
CA THR A 683 29.30 29.25 -21.49
C THR A 683 29.14 29.87 -22.88
N CYS A 684 30.14 30.61 -23.36
CA CYS A 684 30.14 31.19 -24.69
C CYS A 684 30.02 30.14 -25.81
N LEU A 685 30.73 29.00 -25.70
CA LEU A 685 30.59 27.92 -26.68
C LEU A 685 29.17 27.33 -26.70
N ASN A 686 28.55 27.19 -25.53
CA ASN A 686 27.16 26.72 -25.42
C ASN A 686 26.14 27.71 -25.99
N GLU A 687 26.49 29.00 -26.07
CA GLU A 687 25.67 30.07 -26.65
C GLU A 687 25.92 30.27 -28.16
N GLY A 688 26.71 29.40 -28.80
CA GLY A 688 26.94 29.41 -30.25
C GLY A 688 28.30 29.96 -30.69
N GLY A 689 29.20 30.25 -29.76
CA GLY A 689 30.61 30.56 -30.07
C GLY A 689 31.31 29.37 -30.72
N THR A 690 32.17 29.63 -31.73
CA THR A 690 32.85 28.56 -32.49
C THR A 690 34.35 28.47 -32.21
N GLN A 691 34.96 29.45 -31.52
CA GLN A 691 36.38 29.45 -31.18
C GLN A 691 36.68 30.10 -29.83
N VAL A 692 37.68 29.58 -29.12
CA VAL A 692 38.12 30.10 -27.81
C VAL A 692 38.60 31.56 -27.89
N SER A 693 39.23 31.96 -28.99
CA SER A 693 39.70 33.33 -29.21
C SER A 693 38.54 34.34 -29.27
N MET A 694 37.37 33.95 -29.81
CA MET A 694 36.15 34.77 -29.84
C MET A 694 35.52 34.87 -28.45
N CYS A 695 35.49 33.76 -27.70
CA CYS A 695 34.90 33.71 -26.36
C CYS A 695 35.72 34.45 -25.30
N LEU A 696 37.02 34.63 -25.50
CA LEU A 696 37.91 35.31 -24.55
C LEU A 696 38.21 36.77 -24.89
N SER A 697 37.91 37.22 -26.12
CA SER A 697 38.12 38.61 -26.56
C SER A 697 36.95 39.54 -26.24
N GLY A 698 35.85 39.03 -25.67
CA GLY A 698 34.68 39.84 -25.30
C GLY A 698 33.85 40.31 -26.50
N HIS A 699 33.79 39.53 -27.58
CA HIS A 699 33.04 39.86 -28.80
C HIS A 699 31.77 39.01 -29.01
N VAL A 700 31.13 38.59 -27.93
CA VAL A 700 29.77 38.05 -27.99
C VAL A 700 28.82 39.12 -27.47
N GLU A 701 28.13 39.80 -28.39
CA GLU A 701 26.92 40.56 -28.04
C GLU A 701 25.86 39.55 -27.59
N LEU A 702 25.53 39.58 -26.30
CA LEU A 702 24.41 38.83 -25.76
C LEU A 702 23.09 39.45 -26.27
N PRO A 703 22.09 38.66 -26.68
CA PRO A 703 20.79 39.21 -27.07
C PRO A 703 20.04 39.75 -25.84
N ASP A 704 19.42 40.92 -26.01
CA ASP A 704 18.69 41.69 -24.98
C ASP A 704 17.46 40.89 -24.48
N PRO A 705 17.18 40.79 -23.16
CA PRO A 705 16.14 39.91 -22.64
C PRO A 705 14.74 40.55 -22.60
N GLU A 706 14.35 41.30 -23.64
CA GLU A 706 12.96 41.68 -23.90
C GLU A 706 12.62 41.52 -25.39
N GLU A 707 12.32 40.29 -25.81
CA GLU A 707 11.40 39.98 -26.92
C GLU A 707 10.72 38.62 -26.73
#